data_AF-A0A9D8S470-F1
#
_entry.id   AF-A0A9D8S470-F1
#
_cell.length_a   1.000
_cell.length_b   1.000
_cell.length_c   1.000
_cell.angle_alpha   90.00
_cell.angle_beta   90.00
_cell.angle_gamma   90.00
#
_symmetry.space_group_name_H-M   'P 1'
#
loop_
_entity.id
_entity.type
_entity.pdbx_description
1 polymer ?
#
loop_
_entity_poly.entity_id
_entity_poly.type
_entity_poly.pdbx_seq_one_letter_code
_entity_poly.pdbx_strand_id
1 'polypeptide(L)'
;MKKSVYSLLLVFMLGFGAGMVPNAYAEEAAALVSVENGDAEAFDFKRVTAALEKTEALVKNGDFTRQSLDEALTFLSETDVALDAAIKNIEKESKYAQDALSAIGEAPQEGENEDPSIAEMREKYTASVSAYKNKIIEANLLKTEISRLNAIISEARSRVLIGNLVAEQNALISPKTFWQAFADAAVFFWEVVKSPAVWYGELSDEGRKALYSKGWYVFLILGFALSFGMFVRGFIIRKWGYRHTDEMPRYGQKVLVAGITALAYGVIPSLLIGGCLLWQMSTVSLIHSKFGVVLANVLYYSLYITLTRAAVRVVLAPWNGKWRLFNISDERAERVFGTATFSIILWGVVACLQSIAAYFEVSKELSLLLEVTMDAVKAFVIIFLTASVFGEIKPKALDVAAKTDDATAEKTVGTAEDEEESVGFPVKILIFASLFSLVTFGVSLFGYPDLASFIFNRFFISILMFGVFVVARKVISDLLRRSIVFWITTFRMRKKLLSKADFLMSLLITPVLVMFLIYSLLRLWGVPASFMLYGIKKLVFGFKVGGIQISLVAIVAGLLVFLISLTLTKVFRNRLSNNLLSRINMDEGIKHSLVSGVTFTGFIISVILAVAAMGVDLSNLAFIAGALSVGIGFGLQDVIKNLVSGIIILFERPFKVGDWVILGGEEGKIKQINIRSTELETFTRRSVIIPNAT
;
A
#
# COMPACT_ATOMS: atom_id res chain seq x y z
N MET A 1 -13.96 -30.90 -31.08
CA MET A 1 -12.55 -30.75 -31.52
C MET A 1 -11.98 -29.32 -31.50
N LYS A 2 -12.69 -28.25 -31.11
CA LYS A 2 -12.12 -26.88 -30.94
C LYS A 2 -11.95 -26.39 -29.48
N LYS A 3 -12.51 -27.10 -28.48
CA LYS A 3 -12.40 -26.73 -27.05
C LYS A 3 -11.19 -27.33 -26.29
N SER A 4 -10.51 -28.32 -26.88
CA SER A 4 -9.37 -29.00 -26.21
C SER A 4 -8.02 -28.27 -26.40
N VAL A 5 -7.86 -27.48 -27.47
CA VAL A 5 -6.60 -26.77 -27.77
C VAL A 5 -6.42 -25.51 -26.91
N TYR A 6 -7.51 -24.81 -26.57
CA TYR A 6 -7.47 -23.66 -25.67
C TYR A 6 -7.31 -24.06 -24.20
N SER A 7 -7.84 -25.22 -23.80
CA SER A 7 -7.66 -25.74 -22.44
C SER A 7 -6.21 -26.19 -22.21
N LEU A 8 -5.55 -26.80 -23.20
CA LEU A 8 -4.15 -27.21 -23.05
C LEU A 8 -3.17 -26.03 -23.01
N LEU A 9 -3.40 -24.96 -23.77
CA LEU A 9 -2.53 -23.77 -23.76
C LEU A 9 -2.69 -22.90 -22.51
N LEU A 10 -3.91 -22.86 -21.93
CA LEU A 10 -4.15 -22.23 -20.62
C LEU A 10 -3.54 -23.05 -19.48
N VAL A 11 -3.58 -24.38 -19.59
CA VAL A 11 -2.88 -25.30 -18.67
C VAL A 11 -1.36 -25.17 -18.83
N PHE A 12 -0.83 -24.89 -20.03
CA PHE A 12 0.62 -24.71 -20.23
C PHE A 12 1.16 -23.36 -19.74
N MET A 13 0.34 -22.29 -19.77
CA MET A 13 0.73 -20.94 -19.30
C MET A 13 0.51 -20.73 -17.79
N LEU A 14 -0.36 -21.51 -17.15
CA LEU A 14 -0.63 -21.45 -15.70
C LEU A 14 -0.12 -22.68 -14.91
N GLY A 15 0.32 -23.73 -15.60
CA GLY A 15 0.56 -25.06 -15.02
C GLY A 15 2.00 -25.36 -14.56
N PHE A 16 2.70 -24.38 -13.99
CA PHE A 16 3.87 -24.66 -13.14
C PHE A 16 3.73 -24.00 -11.76
N GLY A 17 2.51 -24.09 -11.21
CA GLY A 17 2.20 -23.79 -9.81
C GLY A 17 1.22 -24.78 -9.16
N ALA A 18 0.63 -25.69 -9.92
CA ALA A 18 -0.27 -26.72 -9.41
C ALA A 18 0.02 -28.03 -10.15
N GLY A 19 0.92 -28.84 -9.59
CA GLY A 19 0.97 -30.25 -9.96
C GLY A 19 -0.38 -30.87 -9.66
N MET A 20 -0.92 -31.64 -10.60
CA MET A 20 -1.98 -32.61 -10.33
C MET A 20 -1.44 -33.64 -9.33
N VAL A 21 -1.58 -33.33 -8.05
CA VAL A 21 -1.44 -34.23 -6.90
C VAL A 21 -2.80 -34.19 -6.21
N PRO A 22 -3.36 -35.34 -5.78
CA PRO A 22 -4.68 -35.39 -5.17
C PRO A 22 -4.80 -34.40 -4.01
N ASN A 23 -5.68 -33.42 -4.15
CA ASN A 23 -5.98 -32.41 -3.14
C ASN A 23 -6.58 -33.12 -1.91
N ALA A 24 -5.91 -33.03 -0.76
CA ALA A 24 -6.35 -33.70 0.47
C ALA A 24 -7.73 -33.21 0.98
N TYR A 25 -8.19 -32.08 0.45
CA TYR A 25 -9.46 -31.42 0.74
C TYR A 25 -10.43 -31.42 -0.45
N ALA A 26 -10.20 -32.22 -1.51
CA ALA A 26 -11.02 -32.19 -2.73
C ALA A 26 -12.52 -32.46 -2.50
N GLU A 27 -12.85 -33.45 -1.65
CA GLU A 27 -14.25 -33.75 -1.27
C GLU A 27 -14.88 -32.62 -0.46
N GLU A 28 -14.09 -31.97 0.41
CA GLU A 28 -14.54 -30.91 1.31
C GLU A 28 -14.75 -29.59 0.54
N ALA A 29 -13.90 -29.29 -0.45
CA ALA A 29 -14.04 -28.14 -1.35
C ALA A 29 -15.25 -28.28 -2.30
N ALA A 30 -15.58 -29.50 -2.74
CA ALA A 30 -16.76 -29.75 -3.57
C ALA A 30 -18.09 -29.40 -2.86
N ALA A 31 -18.12 -29.43 -1.53
CA ALA A 31 -19.29 -29.04 -0.72
C ALA A 31 -19.42 -27.51 -0.53
N LEU A 32 -18.32 -26.75 -0.63
CA LEU A 32 -18.37 -25.28 -0.61
C LEU A 32 -19.02 -24.73 -1.90
N VAL A 33 -18.79 -25.40 -3.03
CA VAL A 33 -19.35 -25.04 -4.34
C VAL A 33 -20.89 -25.16 -4.38
N SER A 34 -21.50 -26.06 -3.61
CA SER A 34 -22.98 -26.14 -3.53
C SER A 34 -23.63 -24.92 -2.89
N VAL A 35 -22.89 -24.08 -2.16
CA VAL A 35 -23.40 -22.89 -1.47
C VAL A 35 -23.51 -21.69 -2.41
N GLU A 36 -22.72 -21.65 -3.50
CA GLU A 36 -22.74 -20.58 -4.50
C GLU A 36 -24.08 -20.49 -5.28
N ASN A 37 -24.89 -21.56 -5.24
CA ASN A 37 -26.16 -21.66 -5.98
C ASN A 37 -27.41 -21.21 -5.19
N GLY A 38 -27.26 -20.52 -4.06
CA GLY A 38 -28.37 -19.77 -3.46
C GLY A 38 -29.37 -20.56 -2.60
N ASP A 39 -29.22 -21.87 -2.45
CA ASP A 39 -30.06 -22.68 -1.56
C ASP A 39 -29.42 -22.81 -0.16
N ALA A 40 -29.91 -22.01 0.79
CA ALA A 40 -29.41 -21.94 2.17
C ALA A 40 -29.78 -23.15 3.06
N GLU A 41 -30.49 -24.15 2.54
CA GLU A 41 -30.76 -25.40 3.26
C GLU A 41 -29.57 -26.38 3.26
N ALA A 42 -28.47 -26.06 2.55
CA ALA A 42 -27.35 -26.99 2.33
C ALA A 42 -26.01 -26.61 2.99
N PHE A 43 -25.92 -25.56 3.83
CA PHE A 43 -24.66 -25.29 4.55
C PHE A 43 -24.50 -26.24 5.74
N ASP A 44 -23.70 -27.29 5.56
CA ASP A 44 -23.47 -28.33 6.56
C ASP A 44 -22.40 -27.92 7.58
N PHE A 45 -22.85 -27.28 8.67
CA PHE A 45 -21.99 -26.87 9.79
C PHE A 45 -21.19 -28.02 10.40
N LYS A 46 -21.74 -29.25 10.45
CA LYS A 46 -21.04 -30.41 11.06
C LYS A 46 -19.84 -30.85 10.22
N ARG A 47 -19.97 -30.84 8.90
CA ARG A 47 -18.85 -31.16 8.00
C ARG A 47 -17.75 -30.12 8.08
N VAL A 48 -18.10 -28.83 8.18
CA VAL A 48 -17.11 -27.77 8.38
C VAL A 48 -16.35 -27.98 9.68
N THR A 49 -17.03 -28.26 10.79
CA THR A 49 -16.39 -28.57 12.07
C THR A 49 -15.42 -29.75 11.96
N ALA A 50 -15.83 -30.86 11.32
CA ALA A 50 -14.97 -32.02 11.13
C ALA A 50 -13.73 -31.72 10.28
N ALA A 51 -13.87 -30.89 9.25
CA ALA A 51 -12.74 -30.48 8.41
C ALA A 51 -11.77 -29.53 9.14
N LEU A 52 -12.28 -28.67 10.04
CA LEU A 52 -11.44 -27.85 10.91
C LEU A 52 -10.68 -28.70 11.93
N GLU A 53 -11.32 -29.70 12.54
CA GLU A 53 -10.66 -30.64 13.45
C GLU A 53 -9.53 -31.43 12.76
N LYS A 54 -9.77 -31.90 11.54
CA LYS A 54 -8.75 -32.56 10.70
C LYS A 54 -7.57 -31.62 10.41
N THR A 55 -7.87 -30.35 10.14
CA THR A 55 -6.84 -29.31 9.92
C THR A 55 -6.05 -29.02 11.20
N GLU A 56 -6.69 -28.97 12.37
CA GLU A 56 -6.02 -28.83 13.67
C GLU A 56 -5.10 -30.03 13.95
N ALA A 57 -5.56 -31.25 13.65
CA ALA A 57 -4.78 -32.48 13.83
C ALA A 57 -3.50 -32.51 12.98
N LEU A 58 -3.57 -32.07 11.72
CA LEU A 58 -2.39 -31.94 10.85
C LEU A 58 -1.32 -31.04 11.47
N VAL A 59 -1.73 -29.93 12.08
CA VAL A 59 -0.78 -28.98 12.69
C VAL A 59 -0.23 -29.51 14.01
N LYS A 60 -1.03 -30.21 14.82
CA LYS A 60 -0.59 -30.81 16.09
C LYS A 60 0.41 -31.94 15.90
N ASN A 61 0.24 -32.76 14.86
CA ASN A 61 1.06 -33.96 14.64
C ASN A 61 2.46 -33.65 14.11
N GLY A 62 2.75 -32.42 13.67
CA GLY A 62 4.08 -32.02 13.18
C GLY A 62 4.44 -32.52 11.78
N ASP A 63 3.71 -33.47 11.22
CA ASP A 63 3.91 -34.04 9.88
C ASP A 63 3.25 -33.18 8.80
N PHE A 64 3.80 -31.99 8.56
CA PHE A 64 3.30 -31.09 7.51
C PHE A 64 4.39 -30.64 6.54
N THR A 65 4.04 -30.63 5.25
CA THR A 65 4.86 -30.06 4.18
C THR A 65 4.39 -28.63 3.89
N ARG A 66 5.23 -27.84 3.19
CA ARG A 66 4.81 -26.51 2.74
C ARG A 66 3.54 -26.56 1.89
N GLN A 67 3.39 -27.60 1.08
CA GLN A 67 2.22 -27.80 0.23
C GLN A 67 0.96 -28.09 1.07
N SER A 68 1.03 -28.99 2.06
CA SER A 68 -0.13 -29.31 2.90
C SER A 68 -0.60 -28.11 3.74
N LEU A 69 0.32 -27.25 4.18
CA LEU A 69 -0.01 -25.99 4.85
C LEU A 69 -0.66 -24.97 3.90
N ASP A 70 -0.21 -24.90 2.65
CA ASP A 70 -0.79 -24.00 1.62
C ASP A 70 -2.20 -24.46 1.20
N GLU A 71 -2.43 -25.77 1.11
CA GLU A 71 -3.76 -26.36 0.88
C GLU A 71 -4.70 -26.06 2.05
N ALA A 72 -4.24 -26.25 3.30
CA ALA A 72 -5.03 -25.94 4.50
C ALA A 72 -5.40 -24.44 4.59
N LEU A 73 -4.47 -23.53 4.28
CA LEU A 73 -4.78 -22.08 4.25
C LEU A 73 -5.80 -21.73 3.17
N THR A 74 -5.71 -22.36 2.00
CA THR A 74 -6.68 -22.18 0.91
C THR A 74 -8.07 -22.62 1.36
N PHE A 75 -8.16 -23.83 1.93
CA PHE A 75 -9.40 -24.37 2.48
C PHE A 75 -10.02 -23.47 3.56
N LEU A 76 -9.22 -22.98 4.51
CA LEU A 76 -9.69 -22.06 5.55
C LEU A 76 -10.22 -20.75 4.96
N SER A 77 -9.54 -20.20 3.95
CA SER A 77 -9.97 -18.96 3.29
C SER A 77 -11.28 -19.14 2.52
N GLU A 78 -11.45 -20.26 1.81
CA GLU A 78 -12.68 -20.55 1.06
C GLU A 78 -13.85 -20.80 2.02
N THR A 79 -13.60 -21.50 3.12
CA THR A 79 -14.59 -21.75 4.17
C THR A 79 -15.04 -20.46 4.85
N ASP A 80 -14.12 -19.53 5.15
CA ASP A 80 -14.46 -18.21 5.74
C ASP A 80 -15.41 -17.41 4.84
N VAL A 81 -15.16 -17.40 3.53
CA VAL A 81 -16.00 -16.72 2.54
C VAL A 81 -17.39 -17.36 2.45
N ALA A 82 -17.45 -18.69 2.41
CA ALA A 82 -18.72 -19.42 2.37
C ALA A 82 -19.54 -19.21 3.66
N LEU A 83 -18.87 -19.16 4.81
CA LEU A 83 -19.49 -18.91 6.10
C LEU A 83 -20.06 -17.50 6.19
N ASP A 84 -19.37 -16.50 5.66
CA ASP A 84 -19.89 -15.11 5.56
C ASP A 84 -21.13 -15.03 4.66
N ALA A 85 -21.14 -15.76 3.54
CA ALA A 85 -22.32 -15.85 2.69
C ALA A 85 -23.50 -16.52 3.41
N ALA A 86 -23.23 -17.61 4.15
CA ALA A 86 -24.23 -18.32 4.93
C ALA A 86 -24.80 -17.44 6.06
N ILE A 87 -23.95 -16.74 6.82
CA ILE A 87 -24.37 -15.81 7.88
C ILE A 87 -25.30 -14.74 7.31
N LYS A 88 -24.92 -14.10 6.19
CA LYS A 88 -25.72 -13.05 5.56
C LYS A 88 -27.11 -13.55 5.13
N ASN A 89 -27.21 -14.78 4.64
CA ASN A 89 -28.49 -15.38 4.29
C ASN A 89 -29.32 -15.74 5.54
N ILE A 90 -28.70 -16.31 6.57
CA ILE A 90 -29.38 -16.63 7.84
C ILE A 90 -29.88 -15.35 8.52
N GLU A 91 -29.12 -14.25 8.49
CA GLU A 91 -29.55 -12.94 8.98
C GLU A 91 -30.77 -12.42 8.21
N LYS A 92 -30.81 -12.61 6.88
CA LYS A 92 -31.95 -12.24 6.05
C LYS A 92 -33.20 -13.03 6.44
N GLU A 93 -33.09 -14.35 6.59
CA GLU A 93 -34.20 -15.22 7.01
C GLU A 93 -34.66 -14.93 8.45
N SER A 94 -33.70 -14.71 9.37
CA SER A 94 -33.97 -14.28 10.73
C SER A 94 -34.75 -12.98 10.76
N LYS A 95 -34.41 -12.03 9.87
CA LYS A 95 -35.12 -10.76 9.76
C LYS A 95 -36.55 -10.95 9.23
N TYR A 96 -36.77 -11.79 8.22
CA TYR A 96 -38.13 -12.10 7.76
C TYR A 96 -38.99 -12.71 8.87
N ALA A 97 -38.44 -13.67 9.63
CA ALA A 97 -39.15 -14.27 10.76
C ALA A 97 -39.42 -13.25 11.88
N GLN A 98 -38.50 -12.32 12.12
CA GLN A 98 -38.65 -11.26 13.12
C GLN A 98 -39.67 -10.19 12.68
N ASP A 99 -39.70 -9.83 11.41
CA ASP A 99 -40.69 -8.91 10.82
C ASP A 99 -42.09 -9.56 10.87
N ALA A 100 -42.20 -10.86 10.58
CA ALA A 100 -43.44 -11.63 10.70
C ALA A 100 -43.93 -11.70 12.16
N LEU A 101 -43.03 -11.94 13.12
CA LEU A 101 -43.35 -11.92 14.55
C LEU A 101 -43.80 -10.52 15.01
N SER A 102 -43.17 -9.46 14.50
CA SER A 102 -43.54 -8.07 14.81
C SER A 102 -44.91 -7.69 14.24
N ALA A 103 -45.27 -8.25 13.08
CA ALA A 103 -46.60 -8.05 12.47
C ALA A 103 -47.73 -8.74 13.24
N ILE A 104 -47.44 -9.81 13.99
CA ILE A 104 -48.38 -10.51 14.86
C ILE A 104 -48.69 -9.69 16.14
N GLY A 105 -47.78 -8.80 16.55
CA GLY A 105 -47.95 -7.92 17.72
C GLY A 105 -47.36 -8.48 19.01
N GLU A 106 -47.48 -7.75 20.12
CA GLU A 106 -46.95 -8.16 21.42
C GLU A 106 -47.70 -9.38 21.99
N ALA A 107 -47.07 -10.12 22.90
CA ALA A 107 -47.71 -11.25 23.55
C ALA A 107 -48.89 -10.76 24.42
N PRO A 108 -50.01 -11.50 24.47
CA PRO A 108 -51.13 -11.14 25.35
C PRO A 108 -50.67 -11.04 26.80
N GLN A 109 -51.24 -10.09 27.55
CA GLN A 109 -50.95 -9.95 28.98
C GLN A 109 -51.57 -11.14 29.75
N GLU A 110 -51.00 -11.51 30.91
CA GLU A 110 -51.48 -12.65 31.72
C GLU A 110 -52.99 -12.54 31.96
N GLY A 111 -53.78 -13.44 31.35
CA GLY A 111 -55.23 -13.52 31.49
C GLY A 111 -56.05 -13.15 30.24
N GLU A 112 -55.44 -12.70 29.15
CA GLU A 112 -56.12 -12.50 27.86
C GLU A 112 -56.08 -13.77 26.99
N ASN A 113 -57.23 -14.17 26.42
CA ASN A 113 -57.32 -15.31 25.51
C ASN A 113 -56.88 -14.90 24.09
N GLU A 114 -55.75 -15.45 23.64
CA GLU A 114 -55.30 -15.34 22.24
C GLU A 114 -56.12 -16.28 21.34
N ASP A 115 -56.33 -15.90 20.07
CA ASP A 115 -56.85 -16.85 19.08
C ASP A 115 -55.86 -18.01 18.92
N PRO A 116 -56.31 -19.28 18.99
CA PRO A 116 -55.43 -20.44 18.90
C PRO A 116 -54.53 -20.45 17.65
N SER A 117 -55.00 -19.90 16.53
CA SER A 117 -54.24 -19.82 15.28
C SER A 117 -53.10 -18.80 15.34
N ILE A 118 -53.31 -17.71 16.09
CA ILE A 118 -52.31 -16.65 16.28
C ILE A 118 -51.23 -17.12 17.26
N ALA A 119 -51.62 -17.82 18.32
CA ALA A 119 -50.70 -18.44 19.27
C ALA A 119 -49.77 -19.46 18.58
N GLU A 120 -50.31 -20.33 17.70
CA GLU A 120 -49.51 -21.30 16.93
C GLU A 120 -48.52 -20.60 15.98
N MET A 121 -48.94 -19.53 15.29
CA MET A 121 -48.06 -18.75 14.43
C MET A 121 -46.95 -18.05 15.23
N ARG A 122 -47.28 -17.46 16.39
CA ARG A 122 -46.31 -16.81 17.27
C ARG A 122 -45.27 -17.81 17.78
N GLU A 123 -45.69 -18.99 18.22
CA GLU A 123 -44.80 -20.07 18.64
C GLU A 123 -43.86 -20.48 17.51
N LYS A 124 -44.40 -20.72 16.31
CA LYS A 124 -43.62 -21.08 15.11
C LYS A 124 -42.57 -20.04 14.76
N TYR A 125 -42.93 -18.75 14.69
CA TYR A 125 -41.97 -17.70 14.34
C TYR A 125 -40.93 -17.47 15.45
N THR A 126 -41.33 -17.54 16.72
CA THR A 126 -40.39 -17.44 17.86
C THR A 126 -39.38 -18.60 17.86
N ALA A 127 -39.83 -19.82 17.59
CA ALA A 127 -38.97 -20.98 17.42
C ALA A 127 -38.02 -20.79 16.22
N SER A 128 -38.49 -20.24 15.10
CA SER A 128 -37.64 -19.99 13.93
C SER A 128 -36.56 -18.92 14.19
N VAL A 129 -36.89 -17.80 14.85
CA VAL A 129 -35.93 -16.74 15.20
C VAL A 129 -34.84 -17.26 16.13
N SER A 130 -35.23 -18.03 17.16
CA SER A 130 -34.26 -18.63 18.08
C SER A 130 -33.35 -19.65 17.38
N ALA A 131 -33.90 -20.46 16.46
CA ALA A 131 -33.12 -21.39 15.65
C ALA A 131 -32.10 -20.67 14.74
N TYR A 132 -32.50 -19.60 14.05
CA TYR A 132 -31.59 -18.80 13.23
C TYR A 132 -30.50 -18.11 14.06
N LYS A 133 -30.85 -17.56 15.22
CA LYS A 133 -29.88 -16.96 16.14
C LYS A 133 -28.83 -17.96 16.62
N ASN A 134 -29.24 -19.19 16.93
CA ASN A 134 -28.32 -20.26 17.31
C ASN A 134 -27.35 -20.62 16.17
N LYS A 135 -27.85 -20.73 14.92
CA LYS A 135 -27.00 -20.95 13.74
C LYS A 135 -25.99 -19.82 13.52
N ILE A 136 -26.38 -18.55 13.75
CA ILE A 136 -25.47 -17.40 13.68
C ILE A 136 -24.36 -17.51 14.74
N ILE A 137 -24.69 -17.93 15.96
CA ILE A 137 -23.69 -18.12 17.03
C ILE A 137 -22.72 -19.24 16.66
N GLU A 138 -23.22 -20.38 16.17
CA GLU A 138 -22.41 -21.50 15.70
C GLU A 138 -21.46 -21.08 14.56
N ALA A 139 -21.99 -20.34 13.58
CA ALA A 139 -21.18 -19.80 12.49
C ALA A 139 -20.07 -18.85 13.00
N ASN A 140 -20.37 -17.95 13.93
CA ASN A 140 -19.37 -17.05 14.50
C ASN A 140 -18.28 -17.79 15.30
N LEU A 141 -18.65 -18.90 15.95
CA LEU A 141 -17.69 -19.75 16.65
C LEU A 141 -16.74 -20.43 15.66
N LEU A 142 -17.25 -20.99 14.56
CA LEU A 142 -16.41 -21.55 13.48
C LEU A 142 -15.50 -20.50 12.86
N LYS A 143 -15.98 -19.27 12.66
CA LYS A 143 -15.16 -18.15 12.16
C LYS A 143 -13.99 -17.82 13.09
N THR A 144 -14.24 -17.91 14.40
CA THR A 144 -13.21 -17.71 15.42
C THR A 144 -12.16 -18.82 15.35
N GLU A 145 -12.59 -20.07 15.19
CA GLU A 145 -11.66 -21.21 15.05
C GLU A 145 -10.88 -21.16 13.74
N ILE A 146 -11.49 -20.79 12.61
CA ILE A 146 -10.80 -20.53 11.34
C ILE A 146 -9.72 -19.46 11.52
N SER A 147 -10.04 -18.37 12.22
CA SER A 147 -9.08 -17.29 12.48
C SER A 147 -7.89 -17.77 13.33
N ARG A 148 -8.16 -18.61 14.34
CA ARG A 148 -7.14 -19.24 15.18
C ARG A 148 -6.26 -20.20 14.37
N LEU A 149 -6.84 -21.13 13.61
CA LEU A 149 -6.11 -22.08 12.79
C LEU A 149 -5.26 -21.37 11.72
N ASN A 150 -5.80 -20.34 11.07
CA ASN A 150 -5.05 -19.51 10.13
C ASN A 150 -3.78 -18.92 10.76
N ALA A 151 -3.85 -18.45 12.01
CA ALA A 151 -2.69 -17.93 12.71
C ALA A 151 -1.63 -19.02 12.97
N ILE A 152 -2.05 -20.19 13.47
CA ILE A 152 -1.14 -21.29 13.79
C ILE A 152 -0.50 -21.86 12.52
N ILE A 153 -1.29 -22.10 11.46
CA ILE A 153 -0.80 -22.62 10.18
C ILE A 153 0.14 -21.61 9.52
N SER A 154 -0.18 -20.31 9.57
CA SER A 154 0.70 -19.28 9.02
C SER A 154 2.03 -19.22 9.77
N GLU A 155 2.04 -19.45 11.09
CA GLU A 155 3.26 -19.57 11.88
C GLU A 155 4.05 -20.83 11.52
N ALA A 156 3.40 -21.99 11.46
CA ALA A 156 4.01 -23.27 11.07
C ALA A 156 4.65 -23.18 9.68
N ARG A 157 3.96 -22.54 8.72
CA ARG A 157 4.45 -22.30 7.36
C ARG A 157 5.72 -21.45 7.37
N SER A 158 5.74 -20.40 8.19
CA SER A 158 6.93 -19.56 8.34
C SER A 158 8.11 -20.36 8.91
N ARG A 159 7.86 -21.21 9.92
CA ARG A 159 8.88 -22.08 10.52
C ARG A 159 9.45 -23.10 9.53
N VAL A 160 8.61 -23.80 8.76
CA VAL A 160 9.06 -24.75 7.72
C VAL A 160 9.87 -24.04 6.66
N LEU A 161 9.44 -22.86 6.24
CA LEU A 161 10.16 -22.05 5.26
C LEU A 161 11.54 -21.65 5.80
N ILE A 162 11.64 -21.17 7.04
CA ILE A 162 12.92 -20.82 7.65
C ILE A 162 13.80 -22.07 7.82
N GLY A 163 13.22 -23.19 8.27
CA GLY A 163 13.93 -24.46 8.45
C GLY A 163 14.56 -24.97 7.16
N ASN A 164 13.82 -24.96 6.05
CA ASN A 164 14.33 -25.39 4.75
C ASN A 164 15.40 -24.44 4.20
N LEU A 165 15.28 -23.13 4.44
CA LEU A 165 16.27 -22.15 3.97
C LEU A 165 17.60 -22.25 4.72
N VAL A 166 17.57 -22.61 6.00
CA VAL A 166 18.75 -22.70 6.87
C VAL A 166 19.30 -24.14 6.94
N ALA A 167 18.74 -25.07 6.16
CA ALA A 167 19.28 -26.41 6.03
C ALA A 167 20.69 -26.34 5.41
N GLU A 168 21.68 -26.84 6.13
CA GLU A 168 23.06 -26.87 5.66
C GLU A 168 23.20 -27.84 4.48
N GLN A 169 23.66 -27.32 3.35
CA GLN A 169 24.04 -28.11 2.18
C GLN A 169 25.56 -28.20 2.08
N ASN A 170 26.06 -29.14 1.28
CA ASN A 170 27.50 -29.23 1.01
C ASN A 170 28.02 -27.89 0.47
N ALA A 171 29.03 -27.30 1.11
CA ALA A 171 29.60 -26.05 0.65
C ALA A 171 30.34 -26.25 -0.69
N LEU A 172 29.98 -25.47 -1.71
CA LEU A 172 30.63 -25.54 -3.03
C LEU A 172 32.11 -25.14 -2.96
N ILE A 173 32.51 -24.35 -1.95
CA ILE A 173 33.92 -23.99 -1.72
C ILE A 173 34.81 -25.21 -1.42
N SER A 174 34.23 -26.34 -1.02
CA SER A 174 34.99 -27.57 -0.78
C SER A 174 35.57 -28.12 -2.09
N PRO A 175 36.90 -28.36 -2.18
CA PRO A 175 37.53 -28.75 -3.45
C PRO A 175 36.95 -30.03 -4.08
N LYS A 176 36.55 -31.00 -3.26
CA LYS A 176 35.95 -32.25 -3.72
C LYS A 176 34.60 -32.00 -4.41
N THR A 177 33.70 -31.27 -3.75
CA THR A 177 32.35 -30.98 -4.27
C THR A 177 32.45 -30.10 -5.52
N PHE A 178 33.35 -29.11 -5.52
CA PHE A 178 33.58 -28.26 -6.69
C PHE A 178 34.01 -29.06 -7.92
N TRP A 179 35.04 -29.89 -7.80
CA TRP A 179 35.55 -30.65 -8.94
C TRP A 179 34.58 -31.72 -9.42
N GLN A 180 33.84 -32.36 -8.51
CA GLN A 180 32.78 -33.30 -8.87
C GLN A 180 31.65 -32.60 -9.63
N ALA A 181 31.14 -31.48 -9.12
CA ALA A 181 30.10 -30.70 -9.78
C ALA A 181 30.56 -30.19 -11.16
N PHE A 182 31.83 -29.80 -11.29
CA PHE A 182 32.40 -29.36 -12.57
C PHE A 182 32.51 -30.51 -13.59
N ALA A 183 32.92 -31.70 -13.14
CA ALA A 183 32.95 -32.89 -13.99
C ALA A 183 31.53 -33.26 -14.46
N ASP A 184 30.56 -33.25 -13.56
CA ASP A 184 29.15 -33.50 -13.88
C ASP A 184 28.59 -32.44 -14.84
N ALA A 185 29.01 -31.17 -14.69
CA ALA A 185 28.65 -30.10 -15.62
C ALA A 185 29.16 -30.39 -17.03
N ALA A 186 30.40 -30.85 -17.19
CA ALA A 186 30.96 -31.18 -18.50
C ALA A 186 30.17 -32.31 -19.19
N VAL A 187 29.79 -33.35 -18.42
CA VAL A 187 28.94 -34.44 -18.91
C VAL A 187 27.56 -33.91 -19.31
N PHE A 188 26.94 -33.07 -18.49
CA PHE A 188 25.66 -32.44 -18.78
C PHE A 188 25.71 -31.58 -20.05
N PHE A 189 26.71 -30.72 -20.22
CA PHE A 189 26.85 -29.92 -21.44
C PHE A 189 27.04 -30.80 -22.68
N TRP A 190 27.81 -31.88 -22.56
CA TRP A 190 27.95 -32.85 -23.64
C TRP A 190 26.62 -33.54 -23.98
N GLU A 191 25.82 -33.89 -22.97
CA GLU A 191 24.46 -34.43 -23.14
C GLU A 191 23.54 -33.47 -23.90
N VAL A 192 23.58 -32.18 -23.55
CA VAL A 192 22.78 -31.14 -24.21
C VAL A 192 23.21 -30.98 -25.67
N VAL A 193 24.52 -30.91 -25.95
CA VAL A 193 25.06 -30.71 -27.31
C VAL A 193 24.78 -31.92 -28.21
N LYS A 194 24.91 -33.14 -27.70
CA LYS A 194 24.63 -34.36 -28.48
C LYS A 194 23.13 -34.65 -28.65
N SER A 195 22.27 -34.04 -27.83
CA SER A 195 20.82 -34.32 -27.80
C SER A 195 20.12 -34.26 -29.18
N PRO A 196 20.42 -33.31 -30.09
CA PRO A 196 19.76 -33.28 -31.40
C PRO A 196 20.15 -34.47 -32.30
N ALA A 197 21.43 -34.85 -32.26
CA ALA A 197 21.95 -35.97 -33.04
C ALA A 197 21.41 -37.32 -32.54
N VAL A 198 21.32 -37.48 -31.22
CA VAL A 198 20.74 -38.67 -30.58
C VAL A 198 19.26 -38.80 -30.94
N TRP A 199 18.49 -37.72 -30.79
CA TRP A 199 17.07 -37.71 -31.16
C TRP A 199 16.85 -38.07 -32.64
N TYR A 200 17.68 -37.54 -33.55
CA TYR A 200 17.57 -37.87 -34.97
C TYR A 200 17.89 -39.35 -35.26
N GLY A 201 18.85 -39.92 -34.53
CA GLY A 201 19.21 -41.33 -34.58
C GLY A 201 18.09 -42.25 -34.13
N GLU A 202 17.35 -41.87 -33.09
CA GLU A 202 16.24 -42.65 -32.48
C GLU A 202 14.93 -42.62 -33.30
N LEU A 203 14.80 -41.74 -34.30
CA LEU A 203 13.63 -41.71 -35.18
C LEU A 203 13.55 -42.96 -36.07
N SER A 204 12.36 -43.56 -36.16
CA SER A 204 12.06 -44.59 -37.16
C SER A 204 12.17 -44.04 -38.59
N ASP A 205 12.36 -44.91 -39.59
CA ASP A 205 12.45 -44.49 -41.00
C ASP A 205 11.17 -43.77 -41.48
N GLU A 206 10.01 -44.13 -40.94
CA GLU A 206 8.74 -43.40 -41.14
C GLU A 206 8.76 -42.01 -40.47
N GLY A 207 9.29 -41.90 -39.26
CA GLY A 207 9.47 -40.63 -38.54
C GLY A 207 10.41 -39.67 -39.28
N ARG A 208 11.50 -40.18 -39.87
CA ARG A 208 12.42 -39.39 -40.70
C ARG A 208 11.75 -38.89 -41.98
N LYS A 209 11.02 -39.76 -42.69
CA LYS A 209 10.24 -39.36 -43.89
C LYS A 209 9.16 -38.33 -43.56
N ALA A 210 8.47 -38.50 -42.43
CA ALA A 210 7.47 -37.54 -41.94
C ALA A 210 8.09 -36.18 -41.60
N LEU A 211 9.29 -36.15 -41.00
CA LEU A 211 10.03 -34.93 -40.71
C LEU A 211 10.42 -34.18 -42.00
N TYR A 212 10.92 -34.89 -43.02
CA TYR A 212 11.24 -34.28 -44.31
C TYR A 212 9.99 -33.76 -45.05
N SER A 213 8.92 -34.55 -45.07
CA SER A 213 7.65 -34.20 -45.73
C SER A 213 6.91 -33.05 -45.03
N LYS A 214 7.03 -32.94 -43.70
CA LYS A 214 6.38 -31.90 -42.89
C LYS A 214 7.30 -30.74 -42.49
N GLY A 215 8.60 -30.84 -42.71
CA GLY A 215 9.58 -29.83 -42.28
C GLY A 215 9.42 -28.48 -42.98
N TRP A 216 8.94 -28.47 -44.22
CA TRP A 216 8.70 -27.23 -44.96
C TRP A 216 7.55 -26.39 -44.38
N TYR A 217 6.57 -27.01 -43.69
CA TYR A 217 5.50 -26.29 -42.99
C TYR A 217 6.07 -25.39 -41.87
N VAL A 218 7.21 -25.76 -41.28
CA VAL A 218 7.88 -24.94 -40.25
C VAL A 218 8.37 -23.63 -40.85
N PHE A 219 9.02 -23.69 -42.00
CA PHE A 219 9.48 -22.50 -42.71
C PHE A 219 8.31 -21.62 -43.17
N LEU A 220 7.18 -22.23 -43.58
CA LEU A 220 5.96 -21.46 -43.86
C LEU A 220 5.39 -20.78 -42.62
N ILE A 221 5.29 -21.49 -41.49
CA ILE A 221 4.77 -20.93 -40.23
C ILE A 221 5.67 -19.79 -39.76
N LEU A 222 7.00 -19.96 -39.82
CA LEU A 222 7.96 -18.92 -39.46
C LEU A 222 7.92 -17.73 -40.43
N GLY A 223 7.81 -17.98 -41.73
CA GLY A 223 7.66 -16.93 -42.74
C GLY A 223 6.37 -16.13 -42.55
N PHE A 224 5.25 -16.81 -42.27
CA PHE A 224 3.99 -16.18 -41.95
C PHE A 224 4.06 -15.39 -40.64
N ALA A 225 4.62 -15.97 -39.57
CA ALA A 225 4.81 -15.30 -38.29
C ALA A 225 5.68 -14.03 -38.41
N LEU A 226 6.74 -14.08 -39.22
CA LEU A 226 7.59 -12.93 -39.51
C LEU A 226 6.82 -11.85 -40.27
N SER A 227 6.16 -12.22 -41.37
CA SER A 227 5.42 -11.29 -42.24
C SER A 227 4.26 -10.63 -41.48
N PHE A 228 3.44 -11.44 -40.81
CA PHE A 228 2.35 -10.98 -39.97
C PHE A 228 2.85 -10.13 -38.80
N GLY A 229 3.94 -10.55 -38.14
CA GLY A 229 4.55 -9.78 -37.06
C GLY A 229 5.08 -8.42 -37.53
N MET A 230 5.71 -8.33 -38.70
CA MET A 230 6.15 -7.07 -39.31
C MET A 230 4.98 -6.15 -39.62
N PHE A 231 3.90 -6.70 -40.18
CA PHE A 231 2.67 -5.95 -40.44
C PHE A 231 2.05 -5.40 -39.15
N VAL A 232 1.85 -6.24 -38.13
CA VAL A 232 1.25 -5.84 -36.85
C VAL A 232 2.12 -4.81 -36.13
N ARG A 233 3.44 -5.04 -36.07
CA ARG A 233 4.39 -4.09 -35.47
C ARG A 233 4.34 -2.73 -36.20
N GLY A 234 4.39 -2.74 -37.53
CA GLY A 234 4.30 -1.54 -38.35
C GLY A 234 2.99 -0.78 -38.12
N PHE A 235 1.87 -1.49 -38.07
CA PHE A 235 0.55 -0.92 -37.79
C PHE A 235 0.48 -0.27 -36.41
N ILE A 236 0.96 -0.96 -35.37
CA ILE A 236 0.95 -0.44 -33.99
C ILE A 236 1.82 0.81 -33.87
N ILE A 237 3.06 0.75 -34.36
CA ILE A 237 4.00 1.89 -34.27
C ILE A 237 3.48 3.08 -35.07
N ARG A 238 2.92 2.87 -36.26
CA ARG A 238 2.39 3.95 -37.10
C ARG A 238 1.17 4.63 -36.48
N LYS A 239 0.29 3.87 -35.81
CA LYS A 239 -0.98 4.40 -35.27
C LYS A 239 -0.84 4.98 -33.86
N TRP A 240 -0.07 4.31 -33.00
CA TRP A 240 0.00 4.58 -31.55
C TRP A 240 1.42 4.66 -30.99
N GLY A 241 2.46 4.58 -31.83
CA GLY A 241 3.85 4.75 -31.41
C GLY A 241 4.20 6.19 -31.03
N TYR A 242 5.49 6.46 -30.84
CA TYR A 242 6.00 7.78 -30.50
C TYR A 242 5.67 8.81 -31.59
N ARG A 243 4.72 9.71 -31.32
CA ARG A 243 4.40 10.82 -32.23
C ARG A 243 5.40 11.95 -31.99
N HIS A 244 5.99 12.45 -33.07
CA HIS A 244 6.98 13.55 -33.01
C HIS A 244 6.35 14.94 -32.80
N THR A 245 5.02 15.04 -32.85
CA THR A 245 4.27 16.30 -32.84
C THR A 245 4.02 16.89 -31.45
N ASP A 246 4.21 16.11 -30.38
CA ASP A 246 3.93 16.57 -29.00
C ASP A 246 5.22 17.10 -28.34
N GLU A 247 5.30 18.41 -28.08
CA GLU A 247 6.48 19.02 -27.46
C GLU A 247 6.69 18.59 -25.99
N MET A 248 5.60 18.34 -25.24
CA MET A 248 5.62 17.80 -23.88
C MET A 248 4.52 16.73 -23.68
N PRO A 249 4.79 15.44 -23.93
CA PRO A 249 3.82 14.38 -23.70
C PRO A 249 3.52 14.19 -22.20
N ARG A 250 2.25 14.02 -21.86
CA ARG A 250 1.79 13.86 -20.47
C ARG A 250 2.20 12.51 -19.89
N TYR A 251 2.35 12.40 -18.57
CA TYR A 251 2.85 11.17 -17.96
C TYR A 251 1.97 9.94 -18.23
N GLY A 252 0.64 10.05 -18.11
CA GLY A 252 -0.27 8.95 -18.44
C GLY A 252 -0.19 8.51 -19.91
N GLN A 253 0.02 9.47 -20.83
CA GLN A 253 0.25 9.16 -22.25
C GLN A 253 1.59 8.47 -22.47
N LYS A 254 2.65 8.87 -21.76
CA LYS A 254 3.94 8.18 -21.82
C LYS A 254 3.81 6.72 -21.41
N VAL A 255 3.07 6.42 -20.34
CA VAL A 255 2.84 5.03 -19.86
C VAL A 255 2.00 4.22 -20.85
N LEU A 256 0.96 4.81 -21.43
CA LEU A 256 0.11 4.13 -22.41
C LEU A 256 0.87 3.82 -23.71
N VAL A 257 1.54 4.83 -24.27
CA VAL A 257 2.37 4.66 -25.48
C VAL A 257 3.51 3.71 -25.19
N ALA A 258 4.08 3.75 -23.98
CA ALA A 258 5.04 2.77 -23.54
C ALA A 258 4.46 1.35 -23.63
N GLY A 259 3.35 1.05 -22.96
CA GLY A 259 2.72 -0.28 -22.98
C GLY A 259 2.45 -0.78 -24.40
N ILE A 260 1.89 0.08 -25.26
CA ILE A 260 1.61 -0.26 -26.66
C ILE A 260 2.89 -0.52 -27.46
N THR A 261 3.92 0.30 -27.25
CA THR A 261 5.21 0.16 -27.94
C THR A 261 5.96 -1.10 -27.46
N ALA A 262 5.84 -1.46 -26.18
CA ALA A 262 6.42 -2.70 -25.64
C ALA A 262 5.79 -3.93 -26.30
N LEU A 263 4.46 -3.93 -26.47
CA LEU A 263 3.76 -4.96 -27.25
C LEU A 263 4.29 -5.02 -28.69
N ALA A 264 4.42 -3.88 -29.37
CA ALA A 264 4.94 -3.85 -30.74
C ALA A 264 6.35 -4.43 -30.88
N TYR A 265 7.24 -4.18 -29.91
CA TYR A 265 8.58 -4.77 -29.90
C TYR A 265 8.58 -6.27 -29.57
N GLY A 266 7.62 -6.75 -28.77
CA GLY A 266 7.47 -8.17 -28.43
C GLY A 266 6.82 -9.01 -29.53
N VAL A 267 5.89 -8.45 -30.32
CA VAL A 267 5.07 -9.19 -31.29
C VAL A 267 5.89 -10.06 -32.26
N ILE A 268 6.96 -9.53 -32.87
CA ILE A 268 7.74 -10.30 -33.87
C ILE A 268 8.47 -11.49 -33.22
N PRO A 269 9.33 -11.30 -32.19
CA PRO A 269 9.97 -12.43 -31.52
C PRO A 269 8.96 -13.43 -30.95
N SER A 270 7.86 -12.94 -30.35
CA SER A 270 6.84 -13.80 -29.75
C SER A 270 6.10 -14.67 -30.78
N LEU A 271 5.79 -14.13 -31.96
CA LEU A 271 5.15 -14.91 -33.02
C LEU A 271 6.10 -15.95 -33.62
N LEU A 272 7.38 -15.62 -33.81
CA LEU A 272 8.38 -16.56 -34.29
C LEU A 272 8.60 -17.70 -33.29
N ILE A 273 8.80 -17.36 -32.03
CA ILE A 273 9.04 -18.34 -30.95
C ILE A 273 7.77 -19.16 -30.70
N GLY A 274 6.61 -18.52 -30.66
CA GLY A 274 5.31 -19.20 -30.53
C GLY A 274 5.04 -20.15 -31.71
N GLY A 275 5.42 -19.77 -32.93
CA GLY A 275 5.38 -20.64 -34.10
C GLY A 275 6.27 -21.88 -33.94
N CYS A 276 7.50 -21.71 -33.44
CA CYS A 276 8.39 -22.84 -33.12
C CYS A 276 7.81 -23.75 -32.03
N LEU A 277 7.23 -23.19 -30.98
CA LEU A 277 6.62 -23.97 -29.89
C LEU A 277 5.37 -24.73 -30.37
N LEU A 278 4.54 -24.12 -31.22
CA LEU A 278 3.40 -24.80 -31.84
C LEU A 278 3.85 -25.95 -32.76
N TRP A 279 4.92 -25.75 -33.53
CA TRP A 279 5.51 -26.82 -34.31
C TRP A 279 6.00 -27.97 -33.43
N GLN A 280 6.71 -27.64 -32.35
CA GLN A 280 7.16 -28.63 -31.38
C GLN A 280 5.98 -29.41 -30.78
N MET A 281 4.91 -28.72 -30.36
CA MET A 281 3.69 -29.35 -29.82
C MET A 281 2.98 -30.24 -30.85
N SER A 282 3.07 -29.92 -32.14
CA SER A 282 2.49 -30.75 -33.21
C SER A 282 3.31 -32.02 -33.49
N THR A 283 4.54 -32.10 -32.99
CA THR A 283 5.47 -33.19 -33.24
C THR A 283 5.65 -34.03 -31.97
N VAL A 284 4.81 -35.07 -31.82
CA VAL A 284 4.79 -35.94 -30.62
C VAL A 284 6.17 -36.52 -30.27
N SER A 285 6.99 -36.86 -31.28
CA SER A 285 8.35 -37.38 -31.07
C SER A 285 9.34 -36.37 -30.47
N LEU A 286 9.07 -35.06 -30.58
CA LEU A 286 9.89 -34.03 -29.96
C LEU A 286 9.53 -33.85 -28.48
N ILE A 287 8.24 -33.90 -28.15
CA ILE A 287 7.69 -33.49 -26.85
C ILE A 287 8.32 -34.27 -25.68
N HIS A 288 8.54 -35.57 -25.84
CA HIS A 288 9.11 -36.43 -24.78
C HIS A 288 10.62 -36.65 -24.90
N SER A 289 11.27 -36.04 -25.88
CA SER A 289 12.71 -36.21 -26.12
C SER A 289 13.54 -35.20 -25.33
N LYS A 290 14.76 -35.60 -24.93
CA LYS A 290 15.77 -34.70 -24.33
C LYS A 290 16.01 -33.45 -25.20
N PHE A 291 16.09 -33.63 -26.54
CA PHE A 291 16.25 -32.52 -27.49
C PHE A 291 15.06 -31.55 -27.47
N GLY A 292 13.84 -32.07 -27.46
CA GLY A 292 12.65 -31.23 -27.39
C GLY A 292 12.61 -30.38 -26.12
N VAL A 293 12.99 -30.93 -24.96
CA VAL A 293 13.06 -30.14 -23.73
C VAL A 293 14.11 -29.04 -23.80
N VAL A 294 15.30 -29.33 -24.35
CA VAL A 294 16.34 -28.32 -24.60
C VAL A 294 15.79 -27.22 -25.51
N LEU A 295 15.18 -27.59 -26.64
CA LEU A 295 14.62 -26.65 -27.61
C LEU A 295 13.51 -25.79 -26.98
N ALA A 296 12.57 -26.41 -26.26
CA ALA A 296 11.47 -25.71 -25.59
C ALA A 296 11.99 -24.66 -24.59
N ASN A 297 12.97 -25.03 -23.77
CA ASN A 297 13.56 -24.12 -22.78
C ASN A 297 14.30 -22.97 -23.45
N VAL A 298 15.14 -23.25 -24.47
CA VAL A 298 15.84 -22.20 -25.21
C VAL A 298 14.85 -21.22 -25.85
N LEU A 299 13.76 -21.72 -26.44
CA LEU A 299 12.69 -20.90 -27.01
C LEU A 299 11.98 -20.08 -25.92
N TYR A 300 11.58 -20.70 -24.82
CA TYR A 300 10.90 -20.06 -23.70
C TYR A 300 11.74 -18.93 -23.08
N TYR A 301 13.01 -19.19 -22.76
CA TYR A 301 13.88 -18.16 -22.17
C TYR A 301 14.30 -17.09 -23.18
N SER A 302 14.41 -17.41 -24.48
CA SER A 302 14.54 -16.39 -25.53
C SER A 302 13.32 -15.46 -25.58
N LEU A 303 12.11 -16.01 -25.42
CA LEU A 303 10.88 -15.21 -25.33
C LEU A 303 10.90 -14.32 -24.08
N TYR A 304 11.27 -14.88 -22.93
CA TYR A 304 11.41 -14.13 -21.68
C TYR A 304 12.41 -12.97 -21.81
N ILE A 305 13.59 -13.21 -22.38
CA ILE A 305 14.62 -12.19 -22.63
C ILE A 305 14.10 -11.09 -23.54
N THR A 306 13.45 -11.44 -24.65
CA THR A 306 12.97 -10.46 -25.64
C THR A 306 11.85 -9.59 -25.09
N LEU A 307 10.90 -10.16 -24.33
CA LEU A 307 9.82 -9.41 -23.67
C LEU A 307 10.35 -8.49 -22.56
N THR A 308 11.24 -9.00 -21.72
CA THR A 308 11.83 -8.22 -20.62
C THR A 308 12.67 -7.06 -21.17
N ARG A 309 13.48 -7.32 -22.22
CA ARG A 309 14.23 -6.27 -22.92
C ARG A 309 13.31 -5.22 -23.56
N ALA A 310 12.19 -5.64 -24.15
CA ALA A 310 11.21 -4.72 -24.73
C ALA A 310 10.60 -3.79 -23.66
N ALA A 311 10.27 -4.33 -22.49
CA ALA A 311 9.80 -3.54 -21.35
C ALA A 311 10.85 -2.52 -20.90
N VAL A 312 12.11 -2.94 -20.69
CA VAL A 312 13.20 -2.05 -20.28
C VAL A 312 13.48 -0.96 -21.31
N ARG A 313 13.49 -1.31 -22.61
CA ARG A 313 13.68 -0.36 -23.72
C ARG A 313 12.67 0.78 -23.67
N VAL A 314 11.43 0.43 -23.37
CA VAL A 314 10.31 1.36 -23.39
C VAL A 314 10.28 2.22 -22.13
N VAL A 315 10.59 1.64 -20.98
CA VAL A 315 10.63 2.34 -19.69
C VAL A 315 11.74 3.41 -19.70
N LEU A 316 12.92 3.04 -20.19
CA LEU A 316 14.10 3.93 -20.25
C LEU A 316 14.13 4.81 -21.49
N ALA A 317 13.42 4.44 -22.56
CA ALA A 317 13.38 5.15 -23.85
C ALA A 317 14.74 5.78 -24.20
N PRO A 318 15.82 4.98 -24.34
CA PRO A 318 17.19 5.50 -24.34
C PRO A 318 17.42 6.53 -25.45
N TRP A 319 16.86 6.30 -26.63
CA TRP A 319 16.97 7.20 -27.79
C TRP A 319 15.81 8.21 -27.91
N ASN A 320 14.91 8.29 -26.93
CA ASN A 320 13.77 9.20 -26.99
C ASN A 320 13.44 9.80 -25.61
N GLY A 321 14.26 10.77 -25.19
CA GLY A 321 14.17 11.38 -23.86
C GLY A 321 12.78 11.97 -23.54
N LYS A 322 12.04 12.46 -24.54
CA LYS A 322 10.69 13.02 -24.35
C LYS A 322 9.70 11.99 -23.79
N TRP A 323 9.82 10.72 -24.20
CA TRP A 323 8.88 9.65 -23.86
C TRP A 323 9.31 8.79 -22.66
N ARG A 324 10.43 9.13 -22.03
CA ARG A 324 10.98 8.43 -20.87
C ARG A 324 10.07 8.52 -19.64
N LEU A 325 9.92 7.40 -18.91
CA LEU A 325 9.14 7.34 -17.66
C LEU A 325 9.91 7.85 -16.44
N PHE A 326 11.23 7.69 -16.46
CA PHE A 326 12.14 8.17 -15.42
C PHE A 326 12.90 9.41 -15.86
N ASN A 327 13.13 10.35 -14.94
CA ASN A 327 13.88 11.56 -15.24
C ASN A 327 15.37 11.29 -15.08
N ILE A 328 16.01 10.78 -16.13
CA ILE A 328 17.46 10.52 -16.21
C ILE A 328 17.99 11.16 -17.50
N SER A 329 19.29 11.47 -17.56
CA SER A 329 19.92 11.99 -18.78
C SER A 329 19.96 10.93 -19.90
N ASP A 330 20.10 11.37 -21.14
CA ASP A 330 20.14 10.47 -22.30
C ASP A 330 21.34 9.52 -22.25
N GLU A 331 22.53 10.03 -21.91
CA GLU A 331 23.74 9.22 -21.71
C GLU A 331 23.54 8.12 -20.66
N ARG A 332 22.92 8.45 -19.52
CA ARG A 332 22.61 7.46 -18.46
C ARG A 332 21.58 6.46 -18.91
N ALA A 333 20.54 6.89 -19.63
CA ALA A 333 19.50 6.00 -20.12
C ALA A 333 20.06 4.95 -21.09
N GLU A 334 20.97 5.34 -21.98
CA GLU A 334 21.64 4.43 -22.91
C GLU A 334 22.57 3.44 -22.18
N ARG A 335 23.40 3.95 -21.25
CA ARG A 335 24.28 3.10 -20.43
C ARG A 335 23.48 2.08 -19.61
N VAL A 336 22.45 2.53 -18.89
CA VAL A 336 21.59 1.66 -18.08
C VAL A 336 20.86 0.66 -18.97
N PHE A 337 20.36 1.06 -20.15
CA PHE A 337 19.72 0.15 -21.09
C PHE A 337 20.68 -0.94 -21.60
N GLY A 338 21.92 -0.59 -21.93
CA GLY A 338 22.96 -1.54 -22.34
C GLY A 338 23.27 -2.55 -21.24
N THR A 339 23.53 -2.08 -20.03
CA THR A 339 23.81 -2.94 -18.87
C THR A 339 22.62 -3.83 -18.51
N ALA A 340 21.39 -3.31 -18.49
CA ALA A 340 20.19 -4.09 -18.23
C ALA A 340 19.95 -5.17 -19.30
N THR A 341 20.22 -4.86 -20.58
CA THR A 341 20.10 -5.85 -21.65
C THR A 341 21.09 -6.99 -21.45
N PHE A 342 22.35 -6.69 -21.12
CA PHE A 342 23.35 -7.70 -20.80
C PHE A 342 22.92 -8.56 -19.60
N SER A 343 22.47 -7.92 -18.52
CA SER A 343 21.99 -8.60 -17.32
C SER A 343 20.81 -9.54 -17.58
N ILE A 344 19.84 -9.11 -18.40
CA ILE A 344 18.67 -9.94 -18.77
C ILE A 344 19.11 -11.17 -19.55
N ILE A 345 20.05 -11.01 -20.50
CA ILE A 345 20.58 -12.12 -21.29
C ILE A 345 21.33 -13.09 -20.38
N LEU A 346 22.23 -12.58 -19.54
CA LEU A 346 23.04 -13.39 -18.63
C LEU A 346 22.15 -14.21 -17.67
N TRP A 347 21.18 -13.57 -17.03
CA TRP A 347 20.19 -14.25 -16.19
C TRP A 347 19.43 -15.31 -17.00
N GLY A 348 18.85 -14.93 -18.14
CA GLY A 348 18.03 -15.82 -18.94
C GLY A 348 18.78 -17.06 -19.44
N VAL A 349 20.06 -16.95 -19.77
CA VAL A 349 20.91 -18.08 -20.17
C VAL A 349 21.12 -19.05 -19.01
N VAL A 350 21.50 -18.56 -17.82
CA VAL A 350 21.73 -19.44 -16.66
C VAL A 350 20.42 -20.07 -16.18
N ALA A 351 19.31 -19.32 -16.20
CA ALA A 351 17.99 -19.86 -15.86
C ALA A 351 17.53 -20.94 -16.84
N CYS A 352 17.84 -20.78 -18.14
CA CYS A 352 17.61 -21.81 -19.14
C CYS A 352 18.41 -23.08 -18.85
N LEU A 353 19.68 -22.96 -18.48
CA LEU A 353 20.52 -24.11 -18.12
C LEU A 353 19.99 -24.82 -16.86
N GLN A 354 19.58 -24.07 -15.84
CA GLN A 354 18.95 -24.64 -14.63
C GLN A 354 17.68 -25.42 -14.95
N SER A 355 16.80 -24.87 -15.79
CA SER A 355 15.55 -25.54 -16.14
C SER A 355 15.78 -26.80 -16.97
N ILE A 356 16.77 -26.79 -17.87
CA ILE A 356 17.19 -28.00 -18.61
C ILE A 356 17.78 -29.03 -17.64
N ALA A 357 18.67 -28.62 -16.73
CA ALA A 357 19.27 -29.53 -15.76
C ALA A 357 18.24 -30.19 -14.84
N ALA A 358 17.19 -29.46 -14.43
CA ALA A 358 16.10 -30.02 -13.64
C ALA A 358 15.37 -31.18 -14.33
N TYR A 359 15.27 -31.16 -15.67
CA TYR A 359 14.66 -32.25 -16.45
C TYR A 359 15.60 -33.44 -16.66
N PHE A 360 16.92 -33.21 -16.70
CA PHE A 360 17.91 -34.26 -16.94
C PHE A 360 18.26 -35.07 -15.68
N GLU A 361 17.53 -34.86 -14.57
CA GLU A 361 17.72 -35.55 -13.28
C GLU A 361 19.19 -35.57 -12.82
N VAL A 362 19.88 -34.42 -12.99
CA VAL A 362 21.31 -34.37 -12.75
C VAL A 362 21.65 -34.46 -11.26
N SER A 363 22.92 -34.79 -10.96
CA SER A 363 23.44 -34.93 -9.61
C SER A 363 23.14 -33.71 -8.72
N LYS A 364 23.04 -33.96 -7.41
CA LYS A 364 22.84 -32.89 -6.42
C LYS A 364 23.98 -31.87 -6.48
N GLU A 365 25.20 -32.34 -6.72
CA GLU A 365 26.40 -31.53 -6.87
C GLU A 365 26.29 -30.56 -8.08
N LEU A 366 25.79 -31.01 -9.24
CA LEU A 366 25.56 -30.10 -10.36
C LEU A 366 24.45 -29.09 -10.08
N SER A 367 23.35 -29.53 -9.46
CA SER A 367 22.24 -28.63 -9.12
C SER A 367 22.70 -27.50 -8.19
N LEU A 368 23.53 -27.83 -7.19
CA LEU A 368 24.21 -26.87 -6.32
C LEU A 368 25.09 -25.89 -7.11
N LEU A 369 25.95 -26.39 -8.01
CA LEU A 369 26.81 -25.54 -8.84
C LEU A 369 25.99 -24.54 -9.67
N LEU A 370 24.90 -24.99 -10.28
CA LEU A 370 24.03 -24.13 -11.08
C LEU A 370 23.30 -23.09 -10.23
N GLU A 371 22.86 -23.43 -9.01
CA GLU A 371 22.23 -22.48 -8.08
C GLU A 371 23.21 -21.41 -7.59
N VAL A 372 24.42 -21.81 -7.16
CA VAL A 372 25.48 -20.86 -6.78
C VAL A 372 25.90 -19.99 -7.96
N THR A 373 25.95 -20.55 -9.18
CA THR A 373 26.23 -19.77 -10.40
C THR A 373 25.13 -18.74 -10.68
N MET A 374 23.86 -19.11 -10.49
CA MET A 374 22.74 -18.20 -10.61
C MET A 374 22.81 -17.07 -9.57
N ASP A 375 23.17 -17.38 -8.33
CA ASP A 375 23.39 -16.38 -7.29
C ASP A 375 24.58 -15.46 -7.58
N ALA A 376 25.66 -15.98 -8.17
CA ALA A 376 26.77 -15.17 -8.67
C ALA A 376 26.31 -14.20 -9.78
N VAL A 377 25.46 -14.67 -10.70
CA VAL A 377 24.87 -13.83 -11.75
C VAL A 377 23.98 -12.75 -11.14
N LYS A 378 23.08 -13.11 -10.22
CA LYS A 378 22.22 -12.15 -9.50
C LYS A 378 23.07 -11.08 -8.81
N ALA A 379 24.15 -11.49 -8.17
CA ALA A 379 25.07 -10.58 -7.50
C ALA A 379 25.76 -9.61 -8.49
N PHE A 380 26.33 -10.15 -9.56
CA PHE A 380 26.94 -9.36 -10.62
C PHE A 380 25.96 -8.37 -11.24
N VAL A 381 24.72 -8.79 -11.50
CA VAL A 381 23.66 -7.95 -12.07
C VAL A 381 23.34 -6.77 -11.16
N ILE A 382 23.25 -6.97 -9.83
CA ILE A 382 23.00 -5.89 -8.86
C ILE A 382 24.14 -4.87 -8.89
N ILE A 383 25.40 -5.34 -8.82
CA ILE A 383 26.57 -4.48 -8.82
C ILE A 383 26.65 -3.70 -10.14
N PHE A 384 26.49 -4.37 -11.27
CA PHE A 384 26.63 -3.79 -12.60
C PHE A 384 25.52 -2.77 -12.92
N LEU A 385 24.28 -3.06 -12.55
CA LEU A 385 23.17 -2.12 -12.69
C LEU A 385 23.31 -0.91 -11.76
N THR A 386 23.75 -1.12 -10.50
CA THR A 386 23.92 -0.01 -9.57
C THR A 386 25.07 0.90 -10.02
N ALA A 387 26.16 0.31 -10.51
CA ALA A 387 27.28 1.04 -11.09
C ALA A 387 26.88 1.78 -12.37
N SER A 388 25.99 1.24 -13.21
CA SER A 388 25.56 1.96 -14.42
C SER A 388 24.62 3.13 -14.13
N VAL A 389 23.81 3.03 -13.08
CA VAL A 389 22.88 4.09 -12.65
C VAL A 389 23.60 5.22 -11.92
N PHE A 390 24.56 4.91 -11.04
CA PHE A 390 25.20 5.88 -10.14
C PHE A 390 26.68 6.15 -10.43
N GLY A 391 27.32 5.34 -11.28
CA GLY A 391 28.72 5.46 -11.66
C GLY A 391 28.95 6.59 -12.66
N GLU A 392 28.91 7.82 -12.17
CA GLU A 392 29.52 8.99 -12.80
C GLU A 392 30.21 9.82 -11.72
N ILE A 393 31.36 9.33 -11.25
CA ILE A 393 32.38 10.22 -10.71
C ILE A 393 33.24 10.59 -11.92
N LYS A 394 32.90 11.66 -12.63
CA LYS A 394 33.92 12.36 -13.41
C LYS A 394 34.76 13.10 -12.36
N PRO A 395 36.03 12.74 -12.11
CA PRO A 395 36.90 13.64 -11.37
C PRO A 395 37.05 14.89 -12.23
N LYS A 396 36.25 15.91 -11.95
CA LYS A 396 36.36 17.24 -12.58
C LYS A 396 37.74 17.87 -12.35
N ALA A 397 38.55 17.30 -11.45
CA ALA A 397 39.89 17.71 -11.12
C ALA A 397 40.93 17.56 -12.25
N LEU A 398 40.66 16.79 -13.33
CA LEU A 398 41.63 16.61 -14.42
C LEU A 398 41.38 17.48 -15.66
N ASP A 399 40.17 18.02 -15.85
CA ASP A 399 39.86 18.91 -16.98
C ASP A 399 40.17 20.39 -16.68
N VAL A 400 40.27 20.78 -15.41
CA VAL A 400 40.61 22.17 -15.02
C VAL A 400 42.11 22.45 -15.18
N ALA A 401 42.96 21.42 -15.04
CA ALA A 401 44.41 21.54 -15.25
C ALA A 401 44.82 21.60 -16.74
N ALA A 402 43.93 21.21 -17.67
CA ALA A 402 44.22 21.19 -19.11
C ALA A 402 43.64 22.40 -19.88
N LYS A 403 42.97 23.34 -19.20
CA LYS A 403 42.31 24.51 -19.83
C LYS A 403 42.61 25.85 -19.12
N THR A 404 43.74 25.93 -18.44
CA THR A 404 44.22 27.19 -17.84
C THR A 404 45.58 27.60 -18.42
N ASP A 405 45.63 27.70 -19.75
CA ASP A 405 46.50 28.65 -20.43
C ASP A 405 45.60 29.77 -20.97
N ASP A 406 45.17 30.68 -20.10
CA ASP A 406 45.15 32.11 -20.46
C ASP A 406 44.90 32.99 -19.24
N ALA A 407 45.64 34.09 -19.22
CA ALA A 407 45.76 35.00 -18.10
C ALA A 407 44.51 35.88 -17.92
N THR A 408 43.65 35.55 -16.95
CA THR A 408 42.86 36.52 -16.16
C THR A 408 42.22 35.79 -14.98
N ALA A 409 42.88 35.76 -13.83
CA ALA A 409 42.30 35.26 -12.58
C ALA A 409 42.65 36.23 -11.44
N GLU A 410 42.06 37.42 -11.50
CA GLU A 410 41.95 38.29 -10.33
C GLU A 410 40.46 38.57 -10.10
N LYS A 411 40.01 38.35 -8.86
CA LYS A 411 38.65 38.48 -8.32
C LYS A 411 37.73 37.26 -8.44
N THR A 412 37.95 36.29 -7.55
CA THR A 412 36.90 35.72 -6.69
C THR A 412 37.59 34.96 -5.55
N VAL A 413 38.06 35.70 -4.54
CA VAL A 413 38.35 35.14 -3.22
C VAL A 413 37.13 35.48 -2.36
N GLY A 414 36.28 34.48 -2.15
CA GLY A 414 35.07 34.60 -1.35
C GLY A 414 34.51 33.21 -1.07
N THR A 415 34.65 32.78 0.19
CA THR A 415 34.02 31.63 0.84
C THR A 415 34.29 30.26 0.21
N ALA A 416 35.46 29.71 0.54
CA ALA A 416 35.74 28.28 0.48
C ALA A 416 36.04 27.79 1.91
N GLU A 417 35.04 27.87 2.77
CA GLU A 417 35.03 27.19 4.08
C GLU A 417 33.69 26.43 4.15
N ASP A 418 33.78 25.15 4.47
CA ASP A 418 32.69 24.20 4.76
C ASP A 418 31.94 23.53 3.59
N GLU A 419 32.66 22.77 2.75
CA GLU A 419 32.10 21.54 2.16
C GLU A 419 32.99 20.35 2.55
N GLU A 420 32.80 19.84 3.77
CA GLU A 420 33.12 18.42 4.03
C GLU A 420 32.29 17.60 3.04
N GLU A 421 32.93 17.13 1.96
CA GLU A 421 32.39 16.21 0.98
C GLU A 421 31.98 14.91 1.68
N SER A 422 30.78 14.91 2.26
CA SER A 422 30.13 13.68 2.67
C SER A 422 30.05 12.79 1.43
N VAL A 423 30.67 11.60 1.49
CA VAL A 423 30.62 10.58 0.44
C VAL A 423 29.22 10.59 -0.17
N GLY A 424 29.11 11.03 -1.42
CA GLY A 424 27.84 11.41 -2.01
C GLY A 424 26.79 10.31 -1.84
N PHE A 425 25.54 10.69 -1.59
CA PHE A 425 24.41 9.75 -1.45
C PHE A 425 24.38 8.61 -2.51
N PRO A 426 24.73 8.84 -3.80
CA PRO A 426 24.87 7.78 -4.81
C PRO A 426 25.95 6.73 -4.52
N VAL A 427 27.10 7.16 -3.99
CA VAL A 427 28.24 6.28 -3.69
C VAL A 427 27.90 5.38 -2.50
N LYS A 428 27.20 5.92 -1.48
CA LYS A 428 26.69 5.12 -0.35
C LYS A 428 25.74 4.00 -0.81
N ILE A 429 24.85 4.30 -1.75
CA ILE A 429 23.94 3.29 -2.33
C ILE A 429 24.73 2.21 -3.09
N LEU A 430 25.73 2.61 -3.89
CA LEU A 430 26.57 1.68 -4.64
C LEU A 430 27.34 0.74 -3.71
N ILE A 431 27.97 1.28 -2.66
CA ILE A 431 28.71 0.50 -1.67
C ILE A 431 27.76 -0.46 -0.95
N PHE A 432 26.61 0.02 -0.49
CA PHE A 432 25.62 -0.80 0.21
C PHE A 432 25.10 -1.95 -0.67
N ALA A 433 24.70 -1.66 -1.91
CA ALA A 433 24.21 -2.68 -2.85
C ALA A 433 25.29 -3.72 -3.17
N SER A 434 26.54 -3.28 -3.34
CA SER A 434 27.66 -4.18 -3.61
C SER A 434 28.00 -5.07 -2.41
N LEU A 435 28.03 -4.49 -1.20
CA LEU A 435 28.26 -5.22 0.04
C LEU A 435 27.14 -6.24 0.29
N PHE A 436 25.87 -5.82 0.18
CA PHE A 436 24.71 -6.70 0.30
C PHE A 436 24.78 -7.88 -0.67
N SER A 437 25.10 -7.59 -1.93
CA SER A 437 25.23 -8.56 -3.00
C SER A 437 26.35 -9.56 -2.73
N LEU A 438 27.53 -9.08 -2.30
CA LEU A 438 28.69 -9.92 -2.00
C LEU A 438 28.46 -10.81 -0.79
N VAL A 439 27.86 -10.26 0.28
CA VAL A 439 27.52 -11.02 1.50
C VAL A 439 26.51 -12.12 1.19
N THR A 440 25.45 -11.79 0.44
CA THR A 440 24.40 -12.76 0.08
C THR A 440 24.96 -13.87 -0.82
N PHE A 441 25.84 -13.53 -1.77
CA PHE A 441 26.54 -14.54 -2.56
C PHE A 441 27.47 -15.42 -1.71
N GLY A 442 28.16 -14.82 -0.73
CA GLY A 442 28.97 -15.56 0.24
C GLY A 442 28.17 -16.63 0.98
N VAL A 443 26.96 -16.28 1.45
CA VAL A 443 26.03 -17.24 2.09
C VAL A 443 25.76 -18.45 1.19
N SER A 444 25.60 -18.24 -0.12
CA SER A 444 25.43 -19.32 -1.11
C SER A 444 26.67 -20.22 -1.18
N LEU A 445 27.87 -19.63 -1.25
CA LEU A 445 29.14 -20.33 -1.37
C LEU A 445 29.49 -21.21 -0.16
N PHE A 446 29.07 -20.77 1.04
CA PHE A 446 29.34 -21.43 2.32
C PHE A 446 28.28 -22.47 2.74
N GLY A 447 27.40 -22.90 1.84
CA GLY A 447 26.49 -24.03 2.08
C GLY A 447 25.03 -23.66 2.35
N TYR A 448 24.64 -22.40 2.14
CA TYR A 448 23.24 -21.96 2.22
C TYR A 448 22.73 -21.33 0.91
N PRO A 449 22.76 -22.06 -0.22
CA PRO A 449 22.34 -21.55 -1.53
C PRO A 449 20.85 -21.18 -1.57
N ASP A 450 19.98 -21.97 -0.93
CA ASP A 450 18.55 -21.70 -0.90
C ASP A 450 18.23 -20.39 -0.17
N LEU A 451 18.94 -20.10 0.93
CA LEU A 451 18.82 -18.84 1.67
C LEU A 451 19.27 -17.64 0.81
N ALA A 452 20.41 -17.76 0.13
CA ALA A 452 20.92 -16.71 -0.74
C ALA A 452 19.97 -16.44 -1.91
N SER A 453 19.53 -17.49 -2.61
CA SER A 453 18.57 -17.41 -3.70
C SER A 453 17.25 -16.77 -3.26
N PHE A 454 16.75 -17.13 -2.08
CA PHE A 454 15.58 -16.51 -1.48
C PHE A 454 15.75 -15.01 -1.22
N ILE A 455 16.88 -14.59 -0.63
CA ILE A 455 17.19 -13.19 -0.37
C ILE A 455 17.26 -12.41 -1.70
N PHE A 456 18.00 -12.92 -2.69
CA PHE A 456 18.11 -12.26 -4.00
C PHE A 456 16.77 -12.13 -4.70
N ASN A 457 15.98 -13.22 -4.76
CA ASN A 457 14.68 -13.21 -5.43
C ASN A 457 13.74 -12.17 -4.80
N ARG A 458 13.70 -12.09 -3.46
CA ARG A 458 12.90 -11.08 -2.75
C ARG A 458 13.43 -9.66 -2.94
N PHE A 459 14.75 -9.49 -3.05
CA PHE A 459 15.34 -8.19 -3.34
C PHE A 459 14.95 -7.68 -4.74
N PHE A 460 15.05 -8.52 -5.77
CA PHE A 460 14.63 -8.14 -7.13
C PHE A 460 13.14 -7.82 -7.22
N ILE A 461 12.28 -8.63 -6.58
CA ILE A 461 10.83 -8.35 -6.53
C ILE A 461 10.57 -7.04 -5.78
N SER A 462 11.30 -6.75 -4.70
CA SER A 462 11.19 -5.48 -3.97
C SER A 462 11.53 -4.26 -4.85
N ILE A 463 12.61 -4.35 -5.64
CA ILE A 463 12.99 -3.29 -6.60
C ILE A 463 11.91 -3.11 -7.66
N LEU A 464 11.40 -4.22 -8.21
CA LEU A 464 10.33 -4.19 -9.22
C LEU A 464 9.06 -3.53 -8.65
N MET A 465 8.65 -3.90 -7.43
CA MET A 465 7.51 -3.32 -6.73
C MET A 465 7.68 -1.83 -6.48
N PHE A 466 8.88 -1.40 -6.08
CA PHE A 466 9.20 0.03 -5.93
C PHE A 466 9.10 0.78 -7.26
N GLY A 467 9.63 0.19 -8.34
CA GLY A 467 9.53 0.75 -9.70
C GLY A 467 8.07 0.92 -10.16
N VAL A 468 7.26 -0.14 -9.99
CA VAL A 468 5.81 -0.12 -10.29
C VAL A 468 5.11 0.93 -9.44
N PHE A 469 5.43 1.05 -8.16
CA PHE A 469 4.88 2.06 -7.26
C PHE A 469 5.17 3.49 -7.75
N VAL A 470 6.40 3.78 -8.15
CA VAL A 470 6.77 5.12 -8.66
C VAL A 470 5.97 5.46 -9.92
N VAL A 471 5.81 4.50 -10.83
CA VAL A 471 5.00 4.68 -12.05
C VAL A 471 3.52 4.87 -11.69
N ALA A 472 2.97 4.01 -10.84
CA ALA A 472 1.57 4.05 -10.41
C ALA A 472 1.23 5.38 -9.71
N ARG A 473 2.08 5.83 -8.78
CA ARG A 473 1.91 7.13 -8.10
C ARG A 473 1.81 8.28 -9.09
N LYS A 474 2.72 8.33 -10.07
CA LYS A 474 2.70 9.38 -11.10
C LYS A 474 1.46 9.29 -12.00
N VAL A 475 1.06 8.09 -12.43
CA VAL A 475 -0.17 7.89 -13.22
C VAL A 475 -1.42 8.34 -12.45
N ILE A 476 -1.56 7.91 -11.20
CA ILE A 476 -2.68 8.29 -10.33
C ILE A 476 -2.71 9.81 -10.15
N SER A 477 -1.57 10.45 -9.90
CA SER A 477 -1.51 11.91 -9.76
C SER A 477 -1.94 12.67 -11.03
N ASP A 478 -1.58 12.17 -12.22
CA ASP A 478 -1.96 12.74 -13.51
C ASP A 478 -3.46 12.57 -13.80
N LEU A 479 -4.01 11.38 -13.51
CA LEU A 479 -5.45 11.09 -13.64
C LEU A 479 -6.29 11.97 -12.71
N LEU A 480 -5.86 12.16 -11.47
CA LEU A 480 -6.57 13.00 -10.51
C LEU A 480 -6.54 14.48 -10.92
N ARG A 481 -5.38 14.98 -11.37
CA ARG A 481 -5.27 16.32 -11.95
C ARG A 481 -6.25 16.50 -13.10
N ARG A 482 -6.37 15.50 -13.99
CA ARG A 482 -7.35 15.52 -15.10
C ARG A 482 -8.78 15.60 -14.60
N SER A 483 -9.15 14.77 -13.62
CA SER A 483 -10.48 14.82 -13.02
C SER A 483 -10.75 16.21 -12.46
N ILE A 484 -9.85 16.78 -11.68
CA ILE A 484 -10.04 18.13 -11.11
C ILE A 484 -10.22 19.18 -12.21
N VAL A 485 -9.38 19.19 -13.24
CA VAL A 485 -9.51 20.12 -14.37
C VAL A 485 -10.87 19.96 -15.05
N PHE A 486 -11.30 18.72 -15.29
CA PHE A 486 -12.60 18.42 -15.88
C PHE A 486 -13.76 18.98 -15.03
N TRP A 487 -13.77 18.71 -13.72
CA TRP A 487 -14.78 19.23 -12.81
C TRP A 487 -14.77 20.77 -12.76
N ILE A 488 -13.60 21.40 -12.79
CA ILE A 488 -13.50 22.87 -12.80
C ILE A 488 -14.00 23.48 -14.10
N THR A 489 -13.71 22.85 -15.25
CA THR A 489 -14.23 23.30 -16.55
C THR A 489 -15.74 23.13 -16.64
N THR A 490 -16.28 22.03 -16.08
CA THR A 490 -17.72 21.74 -16.08
C THR A 490 -18.49 22.67 -15.12
N PHE A 491 -17.96 22.91 -13.91
CA PHE A 491 -18.63 23.69 -12.87
C PHE A 491 -18.16 25.16 -12.75
N ARG A 492 -17.33 25.65 -13.70
CA ARG A 492 -16.78 27.03 -13.75
C ARG A 492 -16.19 27.54 -12.42
N MET A 493 -15.49 26.67 -11.67
CA MET A 493 -14.91 27.02 -10.37
C MET A 493 -13.64 27.90 -10.49
N ARG A 494 -13.33 28.70 -9.46
CA ARG A 494 -12.17 29.61 -9.44
C ARG A 494 -10.84 28.86 -9.60
N LYS A 495 -9.96 29.31 -10.52
CA LYS A 495 -8.62 28.73 -10.77
C LYS A 495 -7.73 28.60 -9.52
N LYS A 496 -7.89 29.45 -8.50
CA LYS A 496 -7.14 29.35 -7.22
C LYS A 496 -7.40 28.03 -6.46
N LEU A 497 -8.50 27.32 -6.76
CA LEU A 497 -8.82 26.02 -6.16
C LEU A 497 -7.95 24.87 -6.72
N LEU A 498 -7.37 25.00 -7.92
CA LEU A 498 -6.51 23.97 -8.55
C LEU A 498 -5.27 23.67 -7.71
N SER A 499 -4.50 24.71 -7.39
CA SER A 499 -3.24 24.57 -6.62
C SER A 499 -3.47 23.98 -5.23
N LYS A 500 -4.58 24.35 -4.58
CA LYS A 500 -4.95 23.82 -3.26
C LYS A 500 -5.42 22.37 -3.33
N ALA A 501 -6.18 22.00 -4.36
CA ALA A 501 -6.66 20.64 -4.56
C ALA A 501 -5.49 19.67 -4.89
N ASP A 502 -4.56 20.07 -5.76
CA ASP A 502 -3.38 19.27 -6.06
C ASP A 502 -2.54 18.97 -4.81
N PHE A 503 -2.31 19.99 -3.97
CA PHE A 503 -1.60 19.83 -2.70
C PHE A 503 -2.33 18.86 -1.76
N LEU A 504 -3.64 19.05 -1.58
CA LEU A 504 -4.46 18.21 -0.70
C LEU A 504 -4.50 16.74 -1.16
N MET A 505 -4.61 16.51 -2.47
CA MET A 505 -4.62 15.16 -3.02
C MET A 505 -3.26 14.48 -2.88
N SER A 506 -2.16 15.20 -3.09
CA SER A 506 -0.83 14.66 -2.83
C SER A 506 -0.63 14.29 -1.36
N LEU A 507 -1.16 15.13 -0.45
CA LEU A 507 -1.11 14.92 1.00
C LEU A 507 -1.92 13.70 1.44
N LEU A 508 -3.06 13.41 0.80
CA LEU A 508 -3.92 12.27 1.17
C LEU A 508 -3.51 10.96 0.50
N ILE A 509 -3.19 10.97 -0.80
CA ILE A 509 -2.98 9.74 -1.58
C ILE A 509 -1.56 9.20 -1.46
N THR A 510 -0.55 10.07 -1.38
CA THR A 510 0.84 9.62 -1.26
C THR A 510 1.04 8.72 -0.04
N PRO A 511 0.58 9.09 1.18
CA PRO A 511 0.73 8.23 2.36
C PRO A 511 0.00 6.90 2.20
N VAL A 512 -1.21 6.89 1.62
CA VAL A 512 -1.98 5.66 1.39
C VAL A 512 -1.24 4.72 0.44
N LEU A 513 -0.70 5.25 -0.66
CA LEU A 513 0.09 4.44 -1.59
C LEU A 513 1.39 3.94 -0.94
N VAL A 514 2.07 4.77 -0.13
CA VAL A 514 3.29 4.36 0.60
C VAL A 514 2.97 3.26 1.60
N MET A 515 1.86 3.39 2.33
CA MET A 515 1.39 2.37 3.26
C MET A 515 1.07 1.06 2.54
N PHE A 516 0.47 1.13 1.35
CA PHE A 516 0.24 -0.03 0.49
C PHE A 516 1.56 -0.67 0.02
N LEU A 517 2.57 0.13 -0.35
CA LEU A 517 3.90 -0.36 -0.71
C LEU A 517 4.56 -1.08 0.48
N ILE A 518 4.53 -0.47 1.68
CA ILE A 518 5.08 -1.06 2.91
C ILE A 518 4.38 -2.38 3.23
N TYR A 519 3.04 -2.41 3.19
CA TYR A 519 2.25 -3.62 3.39
C TYR A 519 2.67 -4.73 2.41
N SER A 520 2.80 -4.38 1.14
CA SER A 520 3.15 -5.35 0.09
C SER A 520 4.59 -5.86 0.26
N LEU A 521 5.54 -5.00 0.64
CA LEU A 521 6.92 -5.40 0.94
C LEU A 521 7.00 -6.28 2.18
N LEU A 522 6.30 -5.96 3.27
CA LEU A 522 6.27 -6.81 4.46
C LEU A 522 5.71 -8.20 4.15
N ARG A 523 4.65 -8.27 3.34
CA ARG A 523 4.08 -9.53 2.87
C ARG A 523 5.08 -10.32 2.01
N LEU A 524 5.80 -9.64 1.12
CA LEU A 524 6.87 -10.25 0.33
C LEU A 524 7.96 -10.85 1.21
N TRP A 525 8.31 -10.17 2.31
CA TRP A 525 9.29 -10.64 3.28
C TRP A 525 8.75 -11.68 4.28
N GLY A 526 7.51 -12.14 4.11
CA GLY A 526 6.93 -13.26 4.87
C GLY A 526 6.33 -12.86 6.22
N VAL A 527 6.13 -11.57 6.48
CA VAL A 527 5.37 -11.13 7.64
C VAL A 527 3.90 -11.55 7.46
N PRO A 528 3.28 -12.24 8.44
CA PRO A 528 1.88 -12.66 8.34
C PRO A 528 0.93 -11.46 8.22
N ALA A 529 -0.15 -11.63 7.43
CA ALA A 529 -1.16 -10.59 7.24
C ALA A 529 -1.88 -10.24 8.56
N SER A 530 -2.04 -11.20 9.47
CA SER A 530 -2.64 -11.02 10.80
C SER A 530 -1.84 -10.04 11.66
N PHE A 531 -0.51 -10.17 11.69
CA PHE A 531 0.38 -9.25 12.41
C PHE A 531 0.27 -7.82 11.85
N MET A 532 0.19 -7.69 10.52
CA MET A 532 0.01 -6.38 9.88
C MET A 532 -1.36 -5.78 10.19
N LEU A 533 -2.44 -6.56 10.12
CA LEU A 533 -3.79 -6.11 10.45
C LEU A 533 -3.89 -5.67 11.91
N TYR A 534 -3.22 -6.38 12.83
CA TYR A 534 -3.09 -5.96 14.22
C TYR A 534 -2.37 -4.60 14.33
N GLY A 535 -1.24 -4.43 13.61
CA GLY A 535 -0.52 -3.15 13.56
C GLY A 535 -1.36 -1.99 13.01
N ILE A 536 -2.10 -2.21 11.92
CA ILE A 536 -2.99 -1.22 11.32
C ILE A 536 -4.14 -0.89 12.28
N LYS A 537 -4.80 -1.90 12.86
CA LYS A 537 -5.87 -1.69 13.84
C LYS A 537 -5.36 -0.89 15.04
N LYS A 538 -4.17 -1.21 15.55
CA LYS A 538 -3.54 -0.49 16.67
C LYS A 538 -3.19 0.96 16.32
N LEU A 539 -2.80 1.25 15.08
CA LEU A 539 -2.52 2.61 14.61
C LEU A 539 -3.82 3.42 14.42
N VAL A 540 -4.83 2.82 13.81
CA VAL A 540 -6.11 3.48 13.49
C VAL A 540 -6.98 3.66 14.74
N PHE A 541 -7.23 2.58 15.49
CA PHE A 541 -8.10 2.57 16.68
C PHE A 541 -7.35 2.90 17.97
N GLY A 542 -6.02 2.92 17.94
CA GLY A 542 -5.17 3.45 19.00
C GLY A 542 -4.66 2.45 20.02
N PHE A 543 -3.83 2.96 20.94
CA PHE A 543 -3.30 2.23 22.07
C PHE A 543 -3.43 3.07 23.35
N LYS A 544 -3.66 2.39 24.49
CA LYS A 544 -3.76 3.03 25.81
C LYS A 544 -2.35 3.29 26.35
N VAL A 545 -2.03 4.55 26.65
CA VAL A 545 -0.83 4.94 27.42
C VAL A 545 -1.28 5.80 28.59
N GLY A 546 -1.05 5.33 29.82
CA GLY A 546 -1.34 6.12 31.02
C GLY A 546 -2.80 6.62 31.14
N GLY A 547 -3.77 5.82 30.69
CA GLY A 547 -5.20 6.17 30.69
C GLY A 547 -5.70 6.93 29.46
N ILE A 548 -4.81 7.43 28.59
CA ILE A 548 -5.17 8.16 27.37
C ILE A 548 -5.14 7.19 26.18
N GLN A 549 -6.22 7.15 25.39
CA GLN A 549 -6.26 6.41 24.12
C GLN A 549 -5.74 7.29 22.99
N ILE A 550 -4.49 7.08 22.59
CA ILE A 550 -3.92 7.78 21.44
C ILE A 550 -4.28 7.00 20.17
N SER A 551 -5.21 7.52 19.38
CA SER A 551 -5.60 6.96 18.09
C SER A 551 -5.55 8.00 16.97
N LEU A 552 -5.23 7.58 15.75
CA LEU A 552 -5.23 8.49 14.60
C LEU A 552 -6.63 9.08 14.37
N VAL A 553 -7.67 8.28 14.61
CA VAL A 553 -9.07 8.71 14.53
C VAL A 553 -9.37 9.81 15.56
N ALA A 554 -8.92 9.67 16.81
CA ALA A 554 -9.10 10.67 17.85
C ALA A 554 -8.38 11.98 17.53
N ILE A 555 -7.16 11.91 16.96
CA ILE A 555 -6.41 13.11 16.53
C ILE A 555 -7.16 13.84 15.40
N VAL A 556 -7.63 13.10 14.39
CA VAL A 556 -8.39 13.69 13.27
C VAL A 556 -9.73 14.27 13.74
N ALA A 557 -10.44 13.56 14.62
CA ALA A 557 -11.69 14.03 15.22
C ALA A 557 -11.45 15.31 16.03
N GLY A 558 -10.42 15.35 16.88
CA GLY A 558 -10.01 16.54 17.63
C GLY A 558 -9.69 17.72 16.73
N LEU A 559 -8.93 17.51 15.65
CA LEU A 559 -8.62 18.55 14.67
C LEU A 559 -9.88 19.07 13.96
N LEU A 560 -10.81 18.20 13.58
CA LEU A 560 -12.07 18.60 12.96
C LEU A 560 -12.93 19.43 13.93
N VAL A 561 -13.07 18.98 15.18
CA VAL A 561 -13.80 19.72 16.22
C VAL A 561 -13.16 21.08 16.48
N PHE A 562 -11.82 21.15 16.52
CA PHE A 562 -11.09 22.41 16.63
C PHE A 562 -11.39 23.38 15.48
N LEU A 563 -11.32 22.91 14.24
CA LEU A 563 -11.58 23.74 13.06
C LEU A 563 -13.04 24.22 13.01
N ILE A 564 -13.99 23.36 13.38
CA ILE A 564 -15.42 23.69 13.44
C ILE A 564 -15.67 24.75 14.52
N SER A 565 -15.15 24.55 15.74
CA SER A 565 -15.32 25.48 16.86
C SER A 565 -14.65 26.84 16.62
N LEU A 566 -13.48 26.88 15.99
CA LEU A 566 -12.86 28.13 15.53
C LEU A 566 -13.71 28.87 14.49
N THR A 567 -14.28 28.12 13.55
CA THR A 567 -15.16 28.71 12.53
C THR A 567 -16.40 29.30 13.18
N LEU A 568 -16.99 28.60 14.15
CA LEU A 568 -18.15 29.07 14.92
C LEU A 568 -17.82 30.33 15.72
N THR A 569 -16.67 30.35 16.39
CA THR A 569 -16.15 31.52 17.12
C THR A 569 -15.99 32.72 16.20
N LYS A 570 -15.44 32.51 14.99
CA LYS A 570 -15.27 33.57 13.99
C LYS A 570 -16.61 34.11 13.48
N VAL A 571 -17.58 33.24 13.23
CA VAL A 571 -18.94 33.65 12.84
C VAL A 571 -19.60 34.46 13.95
N PHE A 572 -19.50 34.01 15.19
CA PHE A 572 -20.05 34.71 16.36
C PHE A 572 -19.40 36.08 16.56
N ARG A 573 -18.06 36.15 16.51
CA ARG A 573 -17.30 37.41 16.56
C ARG A 573 -17.76 38.41 15.50
N ASN A 574 -17.90 37.95 14.25
CA ASN A 574 -18.32 38.80 13.15
C ASN A 574 -19.76 39.30 13.31
N ARG A 575 -20.67 38.44 13.78
CA ARG A 575 -22.06 38.82 14.11
C ARG A 575 -22.10 39.86 15.24
N LEU A 576 -21.33 39.64 16.30
CA LEU A 576 -21.25 40.55 17.45
C LEU A 576 -20.73 41.93 17.03
N SER A 577 -19.64 41.97 16.26
CA SER A 577 -19.01 43.23 15.82
C SER A 577 -19.86 43.99 14.80
N ASN A 578 -20.40 43.30 13.79
CA ASN A 578 -21.04 43.95 12.64
C ASN A 578 -22.54 44.24 12.84
N ASN A 579 -23.25 43.48 13.68
CA ASN A 579 -24.70 43.64 13.85
C ASN A 579 -25.13 44.19 15.20
N LEU A 580 -24.52 43.73 16.31
CA LEU A 580 -24.98 44.07 17.66
C LEU A 580 -24.28 45.32 18.18
N LEU A 581 -22.94 45.33 18.19
CA LEU A 581 -22.16 46.43 18.74
C LEU A 581 -22.12 47.66 17.83
N SER A 582 -22.35 47.50 16.53
CA SER A 582 -22.46 48.62 15.58
C SER A 582 -23.76 49.42 15.71
N ARG A 583 -24.78 48.86 16.38
CA ARG A 583 -26.09 49.51 16.60
C ARG A 583 -26.17 50.28 17.92
N ILE A 584 -25.15 50.13 18.77
CA ILE A 584 -25.06 50.79 20.08
C ILE A 584 -23.98 51.87 19.96
N ASN A 585 -24.26 53.08 20.43
CA ASN A 585 -23.31 54.19 20.40
C ASN A 585 -22.26 53.96 21.51
N MET A 586 -21.29 53.08 21.24
CA MET A 586 -20.29 52.59 22.19
C MET A 586 -18.90 53.05 21.77
N ASP A 587 -18.05 53.38 22.74
CA ASP A 587 -16.67 53.81 22.50
C ASP A 587 -15.84 52.70 21.81
N GLU A 588 -14.99 53.10 20.85
CA GLU A 588 -14.22 52.21 19.98
C GLU A 588 -13.30 51.28 20.80
N GLY A 589 -12.74 51.80 21.91
CA GLY A 589 -11.89 51.05 22.83
C GLY A 589 -12.62 49.91 23.56
N ILE A 590 -13.88 50.14 23.97
CA ILE A 590 -14.71 49.14 24.64
C ILE A 590 -15.12 48.05 23.65
N LYS A 591 -15.52 48.46 22.44
CA LYS A 591 -15.88 47.55 21.35
C LYS A 591 -14.72 46.63 20.98
N HIS A 592 -13.50 47.17 20.83
CA HIS A 592 -12.31 46.38 20.55
C HIS A 592 -11.99 45.40 21.68
N SER A 593 -12.06 45.84 22.93
CA SER A 593 -11.78 44.99 24.10
C SER A 593 -12.76 43.82 24.19
N LEU A 594 -14.05 44.07 23.96
CA LEU A 594 -15.10 43.04 24.00
C LEU A 594 -14.94 42.01 22.87
N VAL A 595 -14.67 42.46 21.65
CA VAL A 595 -14.44 41.58 20.49
C VAL A 595 -13.18 40.73 20.69
N SER A 596 -12.12 41.32 21.25
CA SER A 596 -10.88 40.60 21.57
C SER A 596 -11.10 39.54 22.66
N GLY A 597 -11.81 39.90 23.75
CA GLY A 597 -12.15 38.98 24.83
C GLY A 597 -12.96 37.77 24.35
N VAL A 598 -14.00 38.00 23.54
CA VAL A 598 -14.79 36.91 22.94
C VAL A 598 -13.95 36.01 22.04
N THR A 599 -13.01 36.59 21.29
CA THR A 599 -12.12 35.81 20.40
C THR A 599 -11.16 34.94 21.21
N PHE A 600 -10.57 35.49 22.28
CA PHE A 600 -9.65 34.77 23.15
C PHE A 600 -10.35 33.64 23.91
N THR A 601 -11.50 33.92 24.53
CA THR A 601 -12.30 32.90 25.22
C THR A 601 -12.79 31.82 24.26
N GLY A 602 -13.26 32.20 23.07
CA GLY A 602 -13.69 31.24 22.05
C GLY A 602 -12.54 30.36 21.54
N PHE A 603 -11.32 30.89 21.45
CA PHE A 603 -10.13 30.10 21.14
C PHE A 603 -9.84 29.06 22.24
N ILE A 604 -9.85 29.46 23.52
CA ILE A 604 -9.64 28.55 24.66
C ILE A 604 -10.68 27.43 24.65
N ILE A 605 -11.96 27.76 24.47
CA ILE A 605 -13.05 26.77 24.39
C ILE A 605 -12.82 25.81 23.21
N SER A 606 -12.39 26.33 22.06
CA SER A 606 -12.09 25.51 20.87
C SER A 606 -10.98 24.50 21.16
N VAL A 607 -9.92 24.90 21.88
CA VAL A 607 -8.84 24.00 22.32
C VAL A 607 -9.36 22.94 23.28
N ILE A 608 -10.15 23.32 24.29
CA ILE A 608 -10.70 22.37 25.27
C ILE A 608 -11.60 21.33 24.58
N LEU A 609 -12.47 21.76 23.67
CA LEU A 609 -13.33 20.86 22.89
C LEU A 609 -12.54 19.91 22.00
N ALA A 610 -11.43 20.40 21.41
CA ALA A 610 -10.54 19.55 20.62
C ALA A 610 -9.88 18.45 21.46
N VAL A 611 -9.37 18.82 22.64
CA VAL A 611 -8.76 17.89 23.61
C VAL A 611 -9.80 16.88 24.12
N ALA A 612 -11.03 17.31 24.38
CA ALA A 612 -12.14 16.44 24.78
C ALA A 612 -12.48 15.42 23.67
N ALA A 613 -12.55 15.87 22.42
CA ALA A 613 -12.82 15.02 21.26
C ALA A 613 -11.68 14.02 20.97
N MET A 614 -10.46 14.31 21.43
CA MET A 614 -9.35 13.35 21.41
C MET A 614 -9.45 12.28 22.50
N GLY A 615 -10.45 12.35 23.39
CA GLY A 615 -10.65 11.38 24.47
C GLY A 615 -9.72 11.58 25.66
N VAL A 616 -9.15 12.77 25.84
CA VAL A 616 -8.33 13.12 27.00
C VAL A 616 -9.23 13.50 28.18
N ASP A 617 -8.92 12.98 29.36
CA ASP A 617 -9.62 13.34 30.60
C ASP A 617 -9.38 14.82 30.96
N LEU A 618 -10.46 15.59 31.04
CA LEU A 618 -10.43 17.03 31.34
C LEU A 618 -10.31 17.33 32.84
N SER A 619 -10.33 16.33 33.72
CA SER A 619 -10.33 16.53 35.19
C SER A 619 -9.16 17.38 35.67
N ASN A 620 -7.94 17.15 35.15
CA ASN A 620 -6.75 17.94 35.50
C ASN A 620 -6.82 19.38 34.93
N LEU A 621 -7.39 19.55 33.74
CA LEU A 621 -7.63 20.88 33.15
C LEU A 621 -8.68 21.67 33.93
N ALA A 622 -9.73 21.00 34.42
CA ALA A 622 -10.77 21.60 35.24
C ALA A 622 -10.20 22.13 36.57
N PHE A 623 -9.25 21.39 37.18
CA PHE A 623 -8.55 21.86 38.38
C PHE A 623 -7.76 23.15 38.14
N ILE A 624 -6.98 23.20 37.05
CA ILE A 624 -6.21 24.40 36.67
C ILE A 624 -7.15 25.57 36.33
N ALA A 625 -8.22 25.31 35.58
CA ALA A 625 -9.22 26.33 35.25
C ALA A 625 -9.94 26.86 36.49
N GLY A 626 -10.21 26.00 37.48
CA GLY A 626 -10.76 26.38 38.78
C GLY A 626 -9.84 27.32 39.53
N ALA A 627 -8.56 26.97 39.67
CA ALA A 627 -7.57 27.81 40.34
C ALA A 627 -7.39 29.17 39.63
N LEU A 628 -7.35 29.17 38.29
CA LEU A 628 -7.27 30.40 37.49
C LEU A 628 -8.51 31.29 37.67
N SER A 629 -9.70 30.71 37.70
CA SER A 629 -10.97 31.42 37.92
C SER A 629 -10.97 32.12 39.29
N VAL A 630 -10.52 31.42 40.33
CA VAL A 630 -10.36 31.99 41.68
C VAL A 630 -9.37 33.16 41.66
N GLY A 631 -8.22 33.02 41.01
CA GLY A 631 -7.22 34.08 40.88
C GLY A 631 -7.75 35.32 40.15
N ILE A 632 -8.49 35.14 39.05
CA ILE A 632 -9.15 36.25 38.32
C ILE A 632 -10.21 36.91 39.20
N GLY A 633 -10.98 36.13 39.96
CA GLY A 633 -11.99 36.64 40.89
C GLY A 633 -11.39 37.55 41.97
N PHE A 634 -10.25 37.15 42.55
CA PHE A 634 -9.51 38.00 43.49
C PHE A 634 -8.97 39.27 42.83
N GLY A 635 -8.41 39.18 41.62
CA GLY A 635 -7.89 40.36 40.90
C GLY A 635 -8.97 41.37 40.48
N LEU A 636 -10.21 40.92 40.29
CA LEU A 636 -11.35 41.78 39.92
C LEU A 636 -12.19 42.23 41.13
N GLN A 637 -11.84 41.81 42.34
CA GLN A 637 -12.63 42.00 43.55
C GLN A 637 -13.00 43.47 43.79
N ASP A 638 -12.03 44.39 43.73
CA ASP A 638 -12.25 45.82 43.98
C ASP A 638 -13.12 46.47 42.90
N VAL A 639 -12.99 46.03 41.65
CA VAL A 639 -13.82 46.54 40.54
C VAL A 639 -15.27 46.14 40.72
N ILE A 640 -15.52 44.89 41.14
CA ILE A 640 -16.87 44.39 41.42
C ILE A 640 -17.45 45.09 42.64
N LYS A 641 -16.66 45.26 43.71
CA LYS A 641 -17.11 45.98 44.93
C LYS A 641 -17.59 47.39 44.58
N ASN A 642 -16.80 48.16 43.84
CA ASN A 642 -17.16 49.50 43.39
C ASN A 642 -18.38 49.54 42.46
N LEU A 643 -18.51 48.54 41.57
CA LEU A 643 -19.67 48.41 40.69
C LEU A 643 -20.96 48.16 41.49
N VAL A 644 -20.93 47.21 42.43
CA VAL A 644 -22.08 46.85 43.26
C VAL A 644 -22.48 48.03 44.16
N SER A 645 -21.52 48.67 44.83
CA SER A 645 -21.78 49.88 45.62
C SER A 645 -22.37 51.00 44.77
N GLY A 646 -21.89 51.20 43.54
CA GLY A 646 -22.46 52.18 42.62
C GLY A 646 -23.93 51.91 42.27
N ILE A 647 -24.28 50.65 42.00
CA ILE A 647 -25.67 50.24 41.73
C ILE A 647 -26.55 50.46 42.97
N ILE A 648 -26.05 50.09 44.16
CA ILE A 648 -26.76 50.30 45.43
C ILE A 648 -27.04 51.78 45.67
N ILE A 649 -26.02 52.66 45.52
CA ILE A 649 -26.18 54.11 45.66
C ILE A 649 -27.25 54.65 44.70
N LEU A 650 -27.28 54.19 43.44
CA LEU A 650 -28.28 54.61 42.46
C LEU A 650 -29.70 54.15 42.81
N PHE A 651 -29.83 52.98 43.44
CA PHE A 651 -31.12 52.37 43.77
C PHE A 651 -31.67 52.87 45.11
N GLU A 652 -30.87 52.83 46.17
CA GLU A 652 -31.25 53.26 47.53
C GLU A 652 -31.21 54.79 47.69
N ARG A 653 -30.45 55.49 46.83
CA ARG A 653 -30.32 56.95 46.78
C ARG A 653 -30.09 57.61 48.15
N PRO A 654 -29.05 57.21 48.91
CA PRO A 654 -28.73 57.83 50.21
C PRO A 654 -28.35 59.32 50.07
N PHE A 655 -27.86 59.71 48.89
CA PHE A 655 -27.58 61.08 48.48
C PHE A 655 -27.78 61.22 46.96
N LYS A 656 -27.98 62.43 46.47
CA LYS A 656 -28.28 62.74 45.07
C LYS A 656 -27.27 63.72 44.49
N VAL A 657 -27.20 63.75 43.15
CA VAL A 657 -26.43 64.77 42.42
C VAL A 657 -26.95 66.14 42.80
N GLY A 658 -26.05 67.01 43.26
CA GLY A 658 -26.37 68.33 43.78
C GLY A 658 -26.38 68.45 45.31
N ASP A 659 -26.38 67.34 46.04
CA ASP A 659 -26.30 67.37 47.50
C ASP A 659 -24.87 67.72 47.96
N TRP A 660 -24.78 68.43 49.08
CA TRP A 660 -23.52 68.73 49.75
C TRP A 660 -23.25 67.65 50.80
N VAL A 661 -22.15 66.93 50.64
CA VAL A 661 -21.86 65.74 51.44
C VAL A 661 -20.39 65.69 51.84
N ILE A 662 -20.11 64.92 52.89
CA ILE A 662 -18.76 64.58 53.32
C ILE A 662 -18.59 63.09 53.05
N LEU A 663 -17.74 62.73 52.08
CA LEU A 663 -17.47 61.33 51.69
C LEU A 663 -15.96 61.12 51.61
N GLY A 664 -15.46 60.02 52.17
CA GLY A 664 -14.01 59.69 52.11
C GLY A 664 -13.08 60.73 52.74
N GLY A 665 -13.58 61.57 53.66
CA GLY A 665 -12.82 62.65 54.30
C GLY A 665 -12.76 63.96 53.49
N GLU A 666 -13.39 64.02 52.31
CA GLU A 666 -13.47 65.21 51.47
C GLU A 666 -14.89 65.77 51.48
N GLU A 667 -15.02 67.09 51.59
CA GLU A 667 -16.29 67.81 51.61
C GLU A 667 -16.53 68.54 50.29
N GLY A 668 -17.71 68.32 49.70
CA GLY A 668 -18.06 68.97 48.45
C GLY A 668 -19.45 68.63 47.94
N LYS A 669 -19.81 69.23 46.81
CA LYS A 669 -21.07 69.01 46.13
C LYS A 669 -20.96 67.85 45.15
N ILE A 670 -21.92 66.93 45.14
CA ILE A 670 -21.93 65.82 44.18
C ILE A 670 -22.20 66.35 42.78
N LYS A 671 -21.23 66.16 41.88
CA LYS A 671 -21.32 66.57 40.48
C LYS A 671 -21.90 65.47 39.60
N GLN A 672 -21.44 64.23 39.78
CA GLN A 672 -21.93 63.08 39.03
C GLN A 672 -21.65 61.77 39.77
N ILE A 673 -22.58 60.82 39.70
CA ILE A 673 -22.39 59.45 40.19
C ILE A 673 -22.15 58.57 38.96
N ASN A 674 -20.93 58.04 38.81
CA ASN A 674 -20.58 57.08 37.78
C ASN A 674 -20.67 55.66 38.32
N ILE A 675 -20.63 54.67 37.41
CA ILE A 675 -20.78 53.25 37.75
C ILE A 675 -19.74 52.75 38.77
N ARG A 676 -18.52 53.31 38.79
CA ARG A 676 -17.43 52.87 39.68
C ARG A 676 -16.95 53.95 40.67
N SER A 677 -17.36 55.18 40.49
CA SER A 677 -16.89 56.31 41.31
C SER A 677 -17.91 57.44 41.34
N THR A 678 -17.89 58.23 42.40
CA THR A 678 -18.65 59.47 42.53
C THR A 678 -17.70 60.66 42.44
N GLU A 679 -18.06 61.66 41.64
CA GLU A 679 -17.30 62.88 41.44
C GLU A 679 -17.85 63.98 42.35
N LEU A 680 -17.00 64.50 43.24
CA LEU A 680 -17.28 65.63 44.12
C LEU A 680 -16.58 66.89 43.63
N GLU A 681 -17.26 68.03 43.71
CA GLU A 681 -16.67 69.34 43.53
C GLU A 681 -16.49 70.01 44.89
N THR A 682 -15.23 70.16 45.31
CA THR A 682 -14.88 70.82 46.57
C THR A 682 -15.15 72.32 46.53
N PHE A 683 -15.16 73.00 47.69
CA PHE A 683 -15.30 74.45 47.77
C PHE A 683 -14.27 75.22 46.91
N THR A 684 -13.08 74.64 46.72
CA THR A 684 -12.01 75.18 45.85
C THR A 684 -12.20 74.91 44.35
N ARG A 685 -13.37 74.38 43.92
CA ARG A 685 -13.69 73.93 42.55
C ARG A 685 -12.75 72.86 41.99
N ARG A 686 -12.13 72.07 42.87
CA ARG A 686 -11.38 70.86 42.46
C ARG A 686 -12.33 69.68 42.39
N SER A 687 -12.24 68.92 41.30
CA SER A 687 -12.96 67.66 41.11
C SER A 687 -12.18 66.52 41.77
N VAL A 688 -12.84 65.81 42.69
CA VAL A 688 -12.30 64.66 43.42
C VAL A 688 -13.13 63.43 43.04
N ILE A 689 -12.45 62.37 42.60
CA ILE A 689 -13.09 61.11 42.18
C ILE A 689 -12.93 60.10 43.31
N ILE A 690 -14.04 59.72 43.93
CA ILE A 690 -14.06 58.77 45.04
C ILE A 690 -14.64 57.42 44.55
N PRO A 691 -13.95 56.28 44.75
CA PRO A 691 -14.50 54.97 44.42
C PRO A 691 -15.79 54.71 45.21
N ASN A 692 -16.83 54.19 44.55
CA ASN A 692 -18.16 54.04 45.15
C ASN A 692 -18.21 53.10 46.37
N ALA A 693 -17.23 52.21 46.53
CA ALA A 693 -17.17 51.30 47.68
C ALA A 693 -16.54 51.93 48.94
N THR A 694 -16.06 53.17 48.84
CA THR A 694 -15.54 53.99 49.94
C THR A 694 -16.71 54.69 50.62
#